data_AF-A0AB34JZU9-F1
#
_entry.id   AF-A0AB34JZU9-F1
#
_cell.length_a   1.000
_cell.length_b   1.000
_cell.length_c   1.000
_cell.angle_alpha   90.00
_cell.angle_beta   90.00
_cell.angle_gamma   90.00
#
_symmetry.space_group_name_H-M   'P 1'
#
loop_
_entity.id
_entity.type
_entity.pdbx_description
1 polymer ?
#
loop_
_entity_poly.entity_id
_entity_poly.type
_entity_poly.pdbx_seq_one_letter_code
_entity_poly.pdbx_strand_id
1 'polypeptide(L)'
;MPWQVLLNALAFASWAATTALLLADLSGGAEVSATTLLAAAASEAFCLVEVFQIAIGVLRGRLLLGVDIHATRVLILSAVLPRARASRAATLVLLAWTATELCRYPMILFAKAAPPRAAAALRRARFLAPLLTFPLGAAAEAWATHLVLPQLSGLALYAAFLVFPNNLLGGPAVYPGMVRKALAEFRPAREPKRKAEEGVQFPRNPEGRRSTADAAKRVWAAAAAPLDASLGARLAAERQWRARYAAHVLALAEASAASAGGAVRSAEAGLDALHAAFDFVRDGAASPLREAMAAPAARRRLHSARVCGAGGAPPAAGVPYEGRVLSGDALRAQLRCWREYGCVEPRGAEAMAAAADDAMADMRAHCVVCLGATSALGPLRALLRQGATVVAVARGSPAVWRGLMEEARRAAGSLLLPTRAPLPQAATIDDIAAAAGCDLLTDTPEIAAWLEETIRTLALPTTIGVYAYLDGEDHVRVSVACDAVVRQLCAARGLGRLSLAYIQTPSLPYLIPADAHAASRAAYARSPFRWLRLRANARAPVRGDGGALRYVHEGTIPLQGPNYALAKTAQLWRAVVARHEGLAVSVNIAPAARTASMVTPSATNPNAALVALGLDAMTRVPPCVVLDADTVAACMALLLVHDIKAPHAPAEPDGGFAMAHPWEVAAAQAFHGGTFRVGVAVQLVPYCGMLGALLFGPRKRPTPQ
;
A
#
# COMPACT_ATOMS: atom_id res chain seq x y z
N MET A 1 1.91 2.60 -24.20
CA MET A 1 0.76 3.51 -24.37
C MET A 1 0.99 4.39 -25.62
N PRO A 2 0.84 3.85 -26.83
CA PRO A 2 0.92 4.66 -28.07
C PRO A 2 -0.14 5.75 -28.11
N TRP A 3 -1.33 5.47 -27.58
CA TRP A 3 -2.46 6.39 -27.47
C TRP A 3 -2.17 7.67 -26.67
N GLN A 4 -1.45 7.60 -25.53
CA GLN A 4 -1.16 8.81 -24.75
C GLN A 4 -0.22 9.77 -25.48
N VAL A 5 0.74 9.22 -26.24
CA VAL A 5 1.66 10.03 -27.06
C VAL A 5 0.88 10.71 -28.17
N LEU A 6 -0.05 10.00 -28.81
CA LEU A 6 -0.96 10.58 -29.81
C LEU A 6 -1.83 11.69 -29.22
N LEU A 7 -2.43 11.47 -28.05
CA LEU A 7 -3.27 12.47 -27.38
C LEU A 7 -2.49 13.75 -27.06
N ASN A 8 -1.26 13.62 -26.54
CA ASN A 8 -0.39 14.76 -26.24
C ASN A 8 0.07 15.48 -27.52
N ALA A 9 0.27 14.76 -28.62
CA ALA A 9 0.64 15.34 -29.92
C ALA A 9 -0.53 16.12 -30.53
N LEU A 10 -1.75 15.57 -30.44
CA LEU A 10 -2.97 16.25 -30.87
C LEU A 10 -3.24 17.51 -30.03
N ALA A 11 -3.07 17.43 -28.72
CA ALA A 11 -3.20 18.58 -27.84
C ALA A 11 -2.17 19.68 -28.18
N PHE A 12 -0.92 19.30 -28.45
CA PHE A 12 0.11 20.25 -28.90
C PHE A 12 -0.26 20.93 -30.23
N ALA A 13 -0.70 20.15 -31.21
CA ALA A 13 -1.13 20.67 -32.51
C ALA A 13 -2.35 21.61 -32.37
N SER A 14 -3.31 21.26 -31.51
CA SER A 14 -4.49 22.07 -31.24
C SER A 14 -4.14 23.42 -30.62
N TRP A 15 -3.24 23.44 -29.62
CA TRP A 15 -2.76 24.69 -29.02
C TRP A 15 -1.93 25.52 -30.01
N ALA A 16 -1.13 24.90 -30.88
CA ALA A 16 -0.40 25.60 -31.93
C ALA A 16 -1.34 26.25 -32.96
N ALA A 17 -2.39 25.54 -33.39
CA ALA A 17 -3.42 26.09 -34.27
C ALA A 17 -4.18 27.24 -33.62
N THR A 18 -4.52 27.11 -32.33
CA THR A 18 -5.17 28.19 -31.55
C THR A 18 -4.29 29.44 -31.50
N THR A 19 -2.97 29.28 -31.30
CA THR A 19 -2.02 30.40 -31.34
C THR A 19 -1.97 31.06 -32.71
N ALA A 20 -1.93 30.27 -33.79
CA ALA A 20 -1.90 30.81 -35.15
C ALA A 20 -3.15 31.63 -35.47
N LEU A 21 -4.34 31.13 -35.09
CA LEU A 21 -5.60 31.86 -35.24
C LEU A 21 -5.62 33.15 -34.41
N LEU A 22 -5.15 33.10 -33.16
CA LEU A 22 -5.05 34.27 -32.30
C LEU A 22 -4.11 35.34 -32.87
N LEU A 23 -2.98 34.95 -33.47
CA LEU A 23 -2.06 35.87 -34.14
C LEU A 23 -2.68 36.47 -35.42
N ALA A 24 -3.46 35.68 -36.16
CA ALA A 24 -4.19 36.16 -37.33
C ALA A 24 -5.26 37.19 -36.92
N ASP A 25 -6.04 36.91 -35.89
CA ASP A 25 -7.00 37.87 -35.30
C ASP A 25 -6.28 39.17 -34.95
N LEU A 26 -5.20 39.10 -34.16
CA LEU A 26 -4.38 40.26 -33.76
C LEU A 26 -3.87 41.10 -34.93
N SER A 27 -3.58 40.47 -36.08
CA SER A 27 -3.13 41.17 -37.28
C SER A 27 -4.26 41.80 -38.10
N GLY A 28 -5.48 41.25 -38.02
CA GLY A 28 -6.66 41.67 -38.78
C GLY A 28 -7.62 42.62 -38.03
N GLY A 29 -7.48 42.75 -36.71
CA GLY A 29 -8.29 43.62 -35.87
C GLY A 29 -8.29 43.14 -34.41
N ALA A 30 -8.42 44.04 -33.44
CA ALA A 30 -8.16 43.70 -32.02
C ALA A 30 -9.18 42.73 -31.35
N GLU A 31 -10.19 42.23 -32.08
CA GLU A 31 -11.24 41.35 -31.53
C GLU A 31 -10.88 39.87 -31.76
N VAL A 32 -11.01 39.06 -30.70
CA VAL A 32 -10.86 37.61 -30.78
C VAL A 32 -12.04 37.01 -31.54
N SER A 33 -11.77 36.26 -32.62
CA SER A 33 -12.81 35.65 -33.44
C SER A 33 -13.50 34.48 -32.73
N ALA A 34 -14.74 34.20 -33.12
CA ALA A 34 -15.47 33.02 -32.62
C ALA A 34 -14.73 31.71 -32.96
N THR A 35 -14.03 31.68 -34.09
CA THR A 35 -13.19 30.55 -34.52
C THR A 35 -12.03 30.30 -33.56
N THR A 36 -11.34 31.36 -33.12
CA THR A 36 -10.26 31.26 -32.12
C THR A 36 -10.77 30.76 -30.77
N LEU A 37 -11.94 31.22 -30.32
CA LEU A 37 -12.56 30.70 -29.09
C LEU A 37 -12.96 29.23 -29.20
N LEU A 38 -13.50 28.82 -30.34
CA LEU A 38 -13.84 27.42 -30.58
C LEU A 38 -12.59 26.53 -30.59
N ALA A 39 -11.50 26.98 -31.21
CA ALA A 39 -10.22 26.29 -31.20
C ALA A 39 -9.62 26.20 -29.79
N ALA A 40 -9.72 27.26 -28.98
CA ALA A 40 -9.30 27.25 -27.59
C ALA A 40 -10.14 26.28 -26.74
N ALA A 41 -11.46 26.22 -26.95
CA ALA A 41 -12.34 25.28 -26.28
C ALA A 41 -12.07 23.81 -26.66
N ALA A 42 -11.80 23.55 -27.95
CA ALA A 42 -11.37 22.23 -28.41
C ALA A 42 -10.02 21.83 -27.80
N SER A 43 -9.08 22.78 -27.68
CA SER A 43 -7.79 22.55 -27.05
C SER A 43 -7.91 22.24 -25.55
N GLU A 44 -8.87 22.88 -24.87
CA GLU A 44 -9.17 22.63 -23.45
C GLU A 44 -9.77 21.24 -23.20
N ALA A 45 -10.53 20.70 -24.14
CA ALA A 45 -11.10 19.35 -24.03
C ALA A 45 -10.01 18.29 -23.83
N PHE A 46 -8.84 18.45 -24.46
CA PHE A 46 -7.70 17.54 -24.25
C PHE A 46 -7.17 17.60 -22.81
N CYS A 47 -7.13 18.78 -22.19
CA CYS A 47 -6.72 18.93 -20.80
C CYS A 47 -7.74 18.31 -19.84
N LEU A 48 -9.04 18.39 -20.14
CA LEU A 48 -10.08 17.71 -19.36
C LEU A 48 -9.95 16.18 -19.44
N VAL A 49 -9.54 15.63 -20.60
CA VAL A 49 -9.22 14.19 -20.72
C VAL A 49 -8.05 13.82 -19.81
N GLU A 50 -7.01 14.65 -19.69
CA GLU A 50 -5.91 14.40 -18.74
C GLU A 50 -6.37 14.45 -17.28
N VAL A 51 -7.22 15.42 -16.91
CA VAL A 51 -7.80 15.50 -15.55
C VAL A 51 -8.63 14.25 -15.26
N PHE A 52 -9.43 13.78 -16.23
CA PHE A 52 -10.17 12.53 -16.12
C PHE A 52 -9.23 11.34 -15.95
N GLN A 53 -8.16 11.25 -16.74
CA GLN A 53 -7.14 10.20 -16.62
C GLN A 53 -6.44 10.21 -15.25
N ILE A 54 -6.20 11.39 -14.67
CA ILE A 54 -5.71 11.53 -13.30
C ILE A 54 -6.76 11.03 -12.30
N ALA A 55 -8.04 11.38 -12.51
CA ALA A 55 -9.14 10.95 -11.64
C ALA A 55 -9.30 9.42 -11.62
N ILE A 56 -9.14 8.75 -12.76
CA ILE A 56 -9.21 7.28 -12.87
C ILE A 56 -7.86 6.59 -12.60
N GLY A 57 -6.85 7.32 -12.14
CA GLY A 57 -5.54 6.77 -11.75
C GLY A 57 -4.66 6.27 -12.91
N VAL A 58 -5.04 6.56 -14.15
CA VAL A 58 -4.24 6.26 -15.35
C VAL A 58 -3.01 7.16 -15.43
N LEU A 59 -3.15 8.43 -15.03
CA LEU A 59 -2.06 9.39 -14.92
C LEU A 59 -1.82 9.82 -13.46
N ARG A 60 -0.58 10.18 -13.14
CA ARG A 60 -0.24 10.78 -11.85
C ARG A 60 -0.40 12.29 -11.94
N GLY A 61 -1.13 12.90 -11.01
CA GLY A 61 -1.30 14.34 -10.94
C GLY A 61 -2.00 14.78 -9.66
N ARG A 62 -2.03 16.09 -9.40
CA ARG A 62 -2.81 16.69 -8.31
C ARG A 62 -4.23 16.93 -8.83
N LEU A 63 -5.14 16.00 -8.59
CA LEU A 63 -6.49 16.04 -9.13
C LEU A 63 -7.22 17.34 -8.79
N LEU A 64 -7.24 17.74 -7.51
CA LEU A 64 -7.92 18.97 -7.06
C LEU A 64 -7.40 20.20 -7.81
N LEU A 65 -6.08 20.38 -7.84
CA LEU A 65 -5.47 21.48 -8.58
C LEU A 65 -5.81 21.43 -10.09
N GLY A 66 -5.88 20.24 -10.68
CA GLY A 66 -6.30 20.07 -12.07
C GLY A 66 -7.77 20.46 -12.28
N VAL A 67 -8.67 20.02 -11.40
CA VAL A 67 -10.09 20.38 -11.46
C VAL A 67 -10.28 21.88 -11.28
N ASP A 68 -9.64 22.50 -10.29
CA ASP A 68 -9.78 23.93 -9.98
C ASP A 68 -9.34 24.81 -11.17
N ILE A 69 -8.16 24.50 -11.75
CA ILE A 69 -7.63 25.23 -12.90
C ILE A 69 -8.54 25.08 -14.11
N HIS A 70 -8.91 23.84 -14.47
CA HIS A 70 -9.65 23.59 -15.70
C HIS A 70 -11.14 23.95 -15.59
N ALA A 71 -11.74 23.91 -14.40
CA ALA A 71 -13.08 24.44 -14.17
C ALA A 71 -13.14 25.95 -14.41
N THR A 72 -12.11 26.68 -13.96
CA THR A 72 -11.98 28.12 -14.22
C THR A 72 -11.87 28.40 -15.72
N ARG A 73 -11.02 27.66 -16.45
CA ARG A 73 -10.87 27.84 -17.91
C ARG A 73 -12.16 27.55 -18.68
N VAL A 74 -12.90 26.51 -18.30
CA VAL A 74 -14.21 26.18 -18.90
C VAL A 74 -15.23 27.29 -18.67
N LEU A 75 -15.31 27.84 -17.45
CA LEU A 75 -16.16 29.00 -17.14
C LEU A 75 -15.76 30.21 -17.99
N ILE A 76 -14.46 30.51 -18.07
CA ILE A 76 -13.95 31.65 -18.84
C ILE A 76 -14.28 31.49 -20.33
N LEU A 77 -14.11 30.30 -20.92
CA LEU A 77 -14.41 30.03 -22.34
C LEU A 77 -15.90 30.04 -22.66
N SER A 78 -16.76 29.58 -21.75
CA SER A 78 -18.19 29.41 -22.01
C SER A 78 -19.03 30.65 -21.66
N ALA A 79 -18.69 31.35 -20.59
CA ALA A 79 -19.48 32.45 -20.07
C ALA A 79 -18.84 33.83 -20.28
N VAL A 80 -17.51 33.92 -20.18
CA VAL A 80 -16.81 35.22 -20.11
C VAL A 80 -16.29 35.68 -21.47
N LEU A 81 -15.37 34.93 -22.09
CA LEU A 81 -14.73 35.30 -23.34
C LEU A 81 -15.69 35.55 -24.50
N PRO A 82 -16.81 34.80 -24.68
CA PRO A 82 -17.77 35.09 -25.75
C PRO A 82 -18.40 36.49 -25.68
N ARG A 83 -18.46 37.07 -24.47
CA ARG A 83 -19.01 38.41 -24.18
C ARG A 83 -17.92 39.48 -24.10
N ALA A 84 -16.66 39.08 -23.90
CA ALA A 84 -15.50 39.96 -23.78
C ALA A 84 -14.60 39.99 -25.03
N ARG A 85 -15.06 39.50 -26.19
CA ARG A 85 -14.23 39.23 -27.39
C ARG A 85 -13.42 40.42 -27.89
N ALA A 86 -14.01 41.62 -27.86
CA ALA A 86 -13.36 42.86 -28.30
C ALA A 86 -12.43 43.49 -27.23
N SER A 87 -12.31 42.85 -26.06
CA SER A 87 -11.47 43.37 -24.97
C SER A 87 -10.02 42.91 -25.09
N ARG A 88 -9.09 43.77 -24.66
CA ARG A 88 -7.69 43.39 -24.46
C ARG A 88 -7.53 42.26 -23.43
N ALA A 89 -8.45 42.15 -22.48
CA ALA A 89 -8.45 41.08 -21.48
C ALA A 89 -8.60 39.71 -22.13
N ALA A 90 -9.53 39.56 -23.10
CA ALA A 90 -9.73 38.29 -23.82
C ALA A 90 -8.46 37.84 -24.57
N THR A 91 -7.78 38.77 -25.23
CA THR A 91 -6.51 38.51 -25.92
C THR A 91 -5.42 38.06 -24.95
N LEU A 92 -5.28 38.73 -23.81
CA LEU A 92 -4.27 38.40 -22.80
C LEU A 92 -4.50 37.04 -22.13
N VAL A 93 -5.78 36.67 -21.88
CA VAL A 93 -6.14 35.32 -21.40
C VAL A 93 -5.61 34.26 -22.36
N LEU A 94 -5.93 34.38 -23.65
CA LEU A 94 -5.57 33.38 -24.66
C LEU A 94 -4.07 33.34 -24.93
N LEU A 95 -3.37 34.49 -24.91
CA LEU A 95 -1.90 34.54 -25.01
C LEU A 95 -1.22 33.82 -23.84
N ALA A 96 -1.68 34.04 -22.60
CA ALA A 96 -1.12 33.38 -21.43
C ALA A 96 -1.31 31.86 -21.49
N TRP A 97 -2.50 31.42 -21.89
CA TRP A 97 -2.86 30.01 -22.02
C TRP A 97 -2.08 29.30 -23.11
N THR A 98 -2.06 29.85 -24.32
CA THR A 98 -1.35 29.28 -25.47
C THR A 98 0.15 29.20 -25.22
N ALA A 99 0.76 30.24 -24.65
CA ALA A 99 2.18 30.24 -24.30
C ALA A 99 2.52 29.16 -23.25
N THR A 100 1.67 28.98 -22.23
CA THR A 100 1.85 27.95 -21.20
C THR A 100 1.86 26.55 -21.80
N GLU A 101 0.87 26.26 -22.65
CA GLU A 101 0.67 24.91 -23.22
C GLU A 101 1.69 24.60 -24.32
N LEU A 102 2.10 25.59 -25.12
CA LEU A 102 3.17 25.44 -26.12
C LEU A 102 4.54 25.17 -25.47
N CYS A 103 4.80 25.68 -24.27
CA CYS A 103 6.00 25.30 -23.52
C CYS A 103 5.87 23.95 -22.79
N ARG A 104 4.64 23.45 -22.61
CA ARG A 104 4.37 22.23 -21.85
C ARG A 104 4.52 20.96 -22.67
N TYR A 105 3.82 20.86 -23.79
CA TYR A 105 3.76 19.61 -24.55
C TYR A 105 5.09 19.18 -25.19
N PRO A 106 5.96 20.08 -25.68
CA PRO A 106 7.27 19.68 -26.20
C PRO A 106 8.13 18.93 -25.17
N MET A 107 8.06 19.31 -23.89
CA MET A 107 8.74 18.58 -22.82
C MET A 107 8.18 17.17 -22.66
N ILE A 108 6.86 17.01 -22.74
CA ILE A 108 6.18 15.71 -22.60
C ILE A 108 6.49 14.78 -23.79
N LEU A 109 6.50 15.33 -25.00
CA LEU A 109 6.65 14.57 -26.25
C LEU A 109 8.10 14.21 -26.55
N PHE A 110 9.03 15.15 -26.35
CA PHE A 110 10.38 15.03 -26.92
C PHE A 110 11.50 14.86 -25.89
N ALA A 111 11.32 15.26 -24.62
CA ALA A 111 12.44 15.33 -23.67
C ALA A 111 13.09 13.98 -23.34
N LYS A 112 12.37 12.85 -23.50
CA LYS A 112 12.93 11.50 -23.28
C LYS A 112 13.82 11.01 -24.41
N ALA A 113 13.57 11.47 -25.63
CA ALA A 113 14.32 11.09 -26.83
C ALA A 113 15.39 12.13 -27.20
N ALA A 114 15.29 13.34 -26.65
CA ALA A 114 16.20 14.44 -26.94
C ALA A 114 17.57 14.27 -26.23
N PRO A 115 18.66 14.77 -26.84
CA PRO A 115 19.96 14.88 -26.17
C PRO A 115 19.88 15.66 -24.84
N PRO A 116 20.79 15.43 -23.87
CA PRO A 116 20.70 16.00 -22.52
C PRO A 116 20.51 17.52 -22.48
N ARG A 117 21.20 18.26 -23.37
CA ARG A 117 21.09 19.72 -23.49
C ARG A 117 19.69 20.16 -23.96
N ALA A 118 19.15 19.51 -24.98
CA ALA A 118 17.82 19.79 -25.50
C ALA A 118 16.72 19.38 -24.51
N ALA A 119 16.87 18.23 -23.84
CA ALA A 119 15.95 17.81 -22.78
C ALA A 119 15.93 18.79 -21.60
N ALA A 120 17.08 19.36 -21.23
CA ALA A 120 17.17 20.41 -20.21
C ALA A 120 16.51 21.72 -20.66
N ALA A 121 16.70 22.13 -21.92
CA ALA A 121 16.03 23.31 -22.48
C ALA A 121 14.50 23.18 -22.45
N LEU A 122 13.97 22.01 -22.86
CA LEU A 122 12.54 21.72 -22.82
C LEU A 122 11.97 21.74 -21.40
N ARG A 123 12.70 21.17 -20.42
CA ARG A 123 12.31 21.26 -19.01
C ARG A 123 12.30 22.69 -18.49
N ARG A 124 13.33 23.47 -18.80
CA ARG A 124 13.40 24.89 -18.42
C ARG A 124 12.24 25.68 -19.00
N ALA A 125 11.94 25.52 -20.28
CA ALA A 125 10.79 26.17 -20.92
C ALA A 125 9.47 25.85 -20.19
N ARG A 126 9.22 24.58 -19.85
CA ARG A 126 8.03 24.15 -19.10
C ARG A 126 7.87 24.84 -17.75
N PHE A 127 8.97 25.08 -17.02
CA PHE A 127 8.94 25.62 -15.67
C PHE A 127 9.11 27.15 -15.61
N LEU A 128 9.73 27.76 -16.61
CA LEU A 128 9.90 29.21 -16.70
C LEU A 128 8.68 29.92 -17.29
N ALA A 129 8.02 29.33 -18.30
CA ALA A 129 6.86 29.97 -18.93
C ALA A 129 5.75 30.32 -17.92
N PRO A 130 5.39 29.46 -16.94
CA PRO A 130 4.42 29.79 -15.89
C PRO A 130 4.78 30.99 -15.02
N LEU A 131 6.05 31.37 -14.89
CA LEU A 131 6.43 32.54 -14.08
C LEU A 131 5.86 33.84 -14.66
N LEU A 132 5.73 33.92 -15.98
CA LEU A 132 5.15 35.09 -16.65
C LEU A 132 3.67 34.87 -16.98
N THR A 133 3.34 33.70 -17.52
CA THR A 133 2.00 33.41 -18.04
C THR A 133 0.97 33.22 -16.94
N PHE A 134 1.33 32.70 -15.77
CA PHE A 134 0.38 32.48 -14.68
C PHE A 134 -0.17 33.78 -14.08
N PRO A 135 0.66 34.74 -13.61
CA PRO A 135 0.12 36.00 -13.09
C PRO A 135 -0.60 36.81 -14.15
N LEU A 136 -0.11 36.80 -15.40
CA LEU A 136 -0.77 37.46 -16.52
C LEU A 136 -2.14 36.85 -16.80
N GLY A 137 -2.23 35.53 -16.89
CA GLY A 137 -3.48 34.80 -17.13
C GLY A 137 -4.49 35.03 -16.00
N ALA A 138 -4.07 34.87 -14.75
CA ALA A 138 -4.94 35.06 -13.59
C ALA A 138 -5.52 36.48 -13.52
N ALA A 139 -4.70 37.51 -13.77
CA ALA A 139 -5.13 38.90 -13.81
C ALA A 139 -6.05 39.20 -15.01
N ALA A 140 -5.72 38.67 -16.20
CA ALA A 140 -6.52 38.85 -17.40
C ALA A 140 -7.89 38.16 -17.30
N GLU A 141 -7.95 36.97 -16.68
CA GLU A 141 -9.20 36.25 -16.41
C GLU A 141 -10.11 37.03 -15.44
N ALA A 142 -9.54 37.58 -14.36
CA ALA A 142 -10.28 38.42 -13.42
C ALA A 142 -10.78 39.72 -14.08
N TRP A 143 -9.94 40.35 -14.91
CA TRP A 143 -10.31 41.54 -15.66
C TRP A 143 -11.43 41.26 -16.68
N ALA A 144 -11.29 40.20 -17.49
CA ALA A 144 -12.32 39.81 -18.45
C ALA A 144 -13.65 39.50 -17.76
N THR A 145 -13.59 38.82 -16.61
CA THR A 145 -14.78 38.49 -15.80
C THR A 145 -15.45 39.74 -15.25
N HIS A 146 -14.67 40.72 -14.78
CA HIS A 146 -15.20 41.99 -14.30
C HIS A 146 -15.95 42.76 -15.39
N LEU A 147 -15.42 42.82 -16.62
CA LEU A 147 -16.02 43.55 -17.74
C LEU A 147 -17.41 43.04 -18.13
N VAL A 148 -17.66 41.73 -17.95
CA VAL A 148 -18.92 41.10 -18.37
C VAL A 148 -19.84 40.77 -17.20
N LEU A 149 -19.40 41.02 -15.95
CA LEU A 149 -20.15 40.70 -14.74
C LEU A 149 -21.61 41.22 -14.76
N PRO A 150 -21.89 42.46 -15.23
CA PRO A 150 -23.27 42.96 -15.33
C PRO A 150 -24.15 42.20 -16.34
N GLN A 151 -23.55 41.41 -17.23
CA GLN A 151 -24.21 40.67 -18.29
C GLN A 151 -24.45 39.19 -17.93
N LEU A 152 -23.98 38.74 -16.77
CA LEU A 152 -24.11 37.36 -16.29
C LEU A 152 -25.29 37.23 -15.33
N SER A 153 -25.95 36.07 -15.35
CA SER A 153 -27.06 35.75 -14.44
C SER A 153 -27.02 34.28 -14.00
N GLY A 154 -27.76 33.96 -12.95
CA GLY A 154 -27.90 32.59 -12.44
C GLY A 154 -26.55 31.95 -12.06
N LEU A 155 -26.38 30.67 -12.38
CA LEU A 155 -25.19 29.89 -12.01
C LEU A 155 -23.88 30.48 -12.57
N ALA A 156 -23.92 31.07 -13.77
CA ALA A 156 -22.74 31.68 -14.40
C ALA A 156 -22.25 32.91 -13.62
N LEU A 157 -23.17 33.70 -13.04
CA LEU A 157 -22.83 34.84 -12.19
C LEU A 157 -22.17 34.37 -10.88
N TYR A 158 -22.76 33.36 -10.21
CA TYR A 158 -22.18 32.80 -8.98
C TYR A 158 -20.79 32.21 -9.22
N ALA A 159 -20.60 31.48 -10.32
CA ALA A 159 -19.30 30.93 -10.69
C ALA A 159 -18.28 32.02 -11.04
N ALA A 160 -18.69 33.10 -11.72
CA ALA A 160 -17.84 34.24 -12.04
C ALA A 160 -17.32 34.95 -10.78
N PHE A 161 -18.12 35.03 -9.70
CA PHE A 161 -17.64 35.58 -8.43
C PHE A 161 -16.51 34.77 -7.78
N LEU A 162 -16.40 33.46 -8.07
CA LEU A 162 -15.32 32.62 -7.55
C LEU A 162 -13.99 32.85 -8.28
N VAL A 163 -14.00 33.45 -9.48
CA VAL A 163 -12.79 33.76 -10.25
C VAL A 163 -11.90 34.76 -9.49
N PHE A 164 -12.48 35.75 -8.83
CA PHE A 164 -11.74 36.77 -8.09
C PHE A 164 -10.92 36.20 -6.92
N PRO A 165 -11.50 35.50 -5.92
CA PRO A 165 -10.72 34.91 -4.84
C PRO A 165 -9.76 33.82 -5.35
N ASN A 166 -10.16 33.03 -6.34
CA ASN A 166 -9.28 32.00 -6.91
C ASN A 166 -8.03 32.60 -7.56
N ASN A 167 -8.19 33.65 -8.37
CA ASN A 167 -7.09 34.23 -9.14
C ASN A 167 -6.29 35.28 -8.34
N LEU A 168 -6.95 36.09 -7.51
CA LEU A 168 -6.31 37.17 -6.76
C LEU A 168 -5.74 36.73 -5.40
N LEU A 169 -6.23 35.63 -4.80
CA LEU A 169 -5.71 35.09 -3.54
C LEU A 169 -5.03 33.73 -3.76
N GLY A 170 -5.71 32.81 -4.45
CA GLY A 170 -5.18 31.48 -4.75
C GLY A 170 -3.95 31.53 -5.66
N GLY A 171 -3.97 32.40 -6.68
CA GLY A 171 -2.85 32.61 -7.59
C GLY A 171 -1.55 33.02 -6.87
N PRO A 172 -1.53 34.14 -6.14
CA PRO A 172 -0.37 34.56 -5.36
C PRO A 172 0.10 33.54 -4.32
N ALA A 173 -0.81 32.77 -3.69
CA ALA A 173 -0.45 31.74 -2.72
C ALA A 173 0.36 30.57 -3.35
N VAL A 174 0.09 30.22 -4.61
CA VAL A 174 0.78 29.10 -5.30
C VAL A 174 2.07 29.57 -6.00
N TYR A 175 2.19 30.86 -6.30
CA TYR A 175 3.30 31.44 -7.07
C TYR A 175 4.71 31.20 -6.48
N PRO A 176 4.96 31.33 -5.15
CA PRO A 176 6.27 31.02 -4.57
C PRO A 176 6.73 29.57 -4.83
N GLY A 177 5.78 28.64 -4.86
CA GLY A 177 6.04 27.24 -5.19
C GLY A 177 6.46 27.05 -6.65
N MET A 178 5.94 27.86 -7.57
CA MET A 178 6.34 27.85 -8.99
C MET A 178 7.75 28.42 -9.16
N VAL A 179 8.05 29.56 -8.53
CA VAL A 179 9.40 30.15 -8.52
C VAL A 179 10.42 29.16 -7.99
N ARG A 180 10.13 28.49 -6.87
CA ARG A 180 11.02 27.47 -6.30
C ARG A 180 11.31 26.32 -7.27
N LYS A 181 10.30 25.85 -8.02
CA LYS A 181 10.47 24.80 -9.04
C LYS A 181 11.29 25.27 -10.22
N ALA A 182 11.06 26.49 -10.70
CA ALA A 182 11.82 27.07 -11.81
C ALA A 182 13.31 27.26 -11.44
N LEU A 183 13.59 27.78 -10.24
CA LEU A 183 14.96 27.94 -9.73
C LEU A 183 15.68 26.59 -9.54
N ALA A 184 14.95 25.51 -9.27
CA ALA A 184 15.54 24.18 -9.13
C ALA A 184 16.14 23.63 -10.44
N GLU A 185 15.67 24.07 -11.61
CA GLU A 185 16.21 23.65 -12.92
C GLU A 185 17.60 24.24 -13.22
N PHE A 186 18.03 25.26 -12.46
CA PHE A 186 19.36 25.87 -12.56
C PHE A 186 20.33 25.35 -11.49
N ARG A 187 19.84 24.58 -10.51
CA ARG A 187 20.72 23.94 -9.55
C ARG A 187 21.40 22.74 -10.22
N PRO A 188 22.71 22.53 -10.01
CA PRO A 188 23.35 21.30 -10.45
C PRO A 188 22.56 20.12 -9.87
N ALA A 189 22.33 19.09 -10.69
CA ALA A 189 21.63 17.89 -10.24
C ALA A 189 22.38 17.36 -9.02
N ARG A 190 21.75 17.46 -7.85
CA ARG A 190 22.29 16.85 -6.64
C ARG A 190 22.35 15.36 -6.93
N GLU A 191 23.54 14.79 -7.01
CA GLU A 191 23.65 13.34 -7.00
C GLU A 191 22.85 12.85 -5.78
N PRO A 192 21.85 11.97 -5.97
CA PRO A 192 21.13 11.43 -4.84
C PRO A 192 22.19 10.78 -3.95
N LYS A 193 22.31 11.26 -2.69
CA LYS A 193 23.17 10.62 -1.68
C LYS A 193 22.87 9.13 -1.74
N ARG A 194 23.79 8.33 -2.30
CA ARG A 194 23.68 6.88 -2.34
C ARG A 194 23.62 6.46 -0.88
N LYS A 195 22.45 5.98 -0.43
CA LYS A 195 22.30 5.40 0.89
C LYS A 195 23.41 4.33 0.99
N ALA A 196 24.21 4.35 2.06
CA ALA A 196 25.24 3.33 2.23
C ALA A 196 24.58 1.95 2.12
N GLU A 197 25.06 1.14 1.19
CA GLU A 197 24.55 -0.22 0.99
C GLU A 197 25.01 -1.07 2.18
N GLU A 198 24.10 -1.44 3.07
CA GLU A 198 24.38 -2.33 4.20
C GLU A 198 23.21 -3.31 4.39
N GLY A 199 23.51 -4.51 4.88
CA GLY A 199 22.56 -5.56 5.17
C GLY A 199 22.07 -6.33 3.95
N VAL A 200 20.87 -6.91 4.03
CA VAL A 200 20.21 -7.61 2.93
C VAL A 200 19.98 -6.67 1.74
N GLN A 201 20.40 -7.05 0.54
CA GLN A 201 20.33 -6.24 -0.68
C GLN A 201 19.85 -7.02 -1.90
N PHE A 202 19.11 -6.35 -2.79
CA PHE A 202 18.80 -6.88 -4.12
C PHE A 202 20.09 -7.14 -4.92
N PRO A 203 20.15 -8.16 -5.79
CA PRO A 203 21.36 -8.46 -6.56
C PRO A 203 21.81 -7.28 -7.44
N ARG A 204 23.11 -7.17 -7.67
CA ARG A 204 23.62 -6.35 -8.78
C ARG A 204 23.27 -7.01 -10.12
N ASN A 205 22.88 -6.19 -11.09
CA ASN A 205 22.77 -6.61 -12.48
C ASN A 205 24.15 -6.50 -13.19
N PRO A 206 24.28 -6.94 -14.45
CA PRO A 206 25.55 -6.85 -15.19
C PRO A 206 26.11 -5.42 -15.28
N GLU A 207 25.27 -4.39 -15.22
CA GLU A 207 25.67 -2.97 -15.17
C GLU A 207 26.03 -2.48 -13.76
N GLY A 208 26.15 -3.37 -12.78
CA GLY A 208 26.52 -3.06 -11.39
C GLY A 208 25.42 -2.38 -10.56
N ARG A 209 24.19 -2.26 -11.08
CA ARG A 209 23.05 -1.62 -10.42
C ARG A 209 22.16 -2.64 -9.71
N ARG A 210 21.62 -2.27 -8.54
CA ARG A 210 20.61 -3.07 -7.83
C ARG A 210 19.21 -2.73 -8.36
N SER A 211 18.73 -3.49 -9.35
CA SER A 211 17.43 -3.28 -10.00
C SER A 211 16.34 -4.13 -9.35
N THR A 212 15.42 -3.48 -8.63
CA THR A 212 14.28 -4.17 -8.00
C THR A 212 13.35 -4.83 -9.01
N ALA A 213 13.16 -4.21 -10.18
CA ALA A 213 12.30 -4.75 -11.23
C ALA A 213 12.87 -6.03 -11.85
N ASP A 214 14.18 -6.07 -12.13
CA ASP A 214 14.80 -7.25 -12.75
C ASP A 214 14.94 -8.41 -11.78
N ALA A 215 15.23 -8.12 -10.50
CA ALA A 215 15.17 -9.13 -9.45
C ALA A 215 13.76 -9.69 -9.27
N ALA A 216 12.74 -8.81 -9.15
CA ALA A 216 11.36 -9.24 -8.98
C ALA A 216 10.87 -10.11 -10.15
N LYS A 217 11.11 -9.69 -11.40
CA LYS A 217 10.72 -10.48 -12.59
C LYS A 217 11.32 -11.88 -12.59
N ARG A 218 12.60 -12.02 -12.20
CA ARG A 218 13.25 -13.34 -12.10
C ARG A 218 12.58 -14.23 -11.06
N VAL A 219 12.27 -13.69 -9.88
CA VAL A 219 11.58 -14.43 -8.81
C VAL A 219 10.17 -14.84 -9.24
N TRP A 220 9.39 -13.92 -9.82
CA TRP A 220 8.05 -14.23 -10.31
C TRP A 220 8.07 -15.25 -11.46
N ALA A 221 9.01 -15.14 -12.39
CA ALA A 221 9.16 -16.10 -13.48
C ALA A 221 9.53 -17.49 -12.95
N ALA A 222 10.41 -17.58 -11.96
CA ALA A 222 10.77 -18.84 -11.31
C ALA A 222 9.56 -19.48 -10.60
N ALA A 223 8.76 -18.67 -9.88
CA ALA A 223 7.52 -19.16 -9.26
C ALA A 223 6.47 -19.63 -10.30
N ALA A 224 6.43 -19.00 -11.48
CA ALA A 224 5.47 -19.37 -12.53
C ALA A 224 5.87 -20.63 -13.31
N ALA A 225 7.16 -20.91 -13.46
CA ALA A 225 7.64 -21.99 -14.32
C ALA A 225 7.10 -23.39 -13.96
N PRO A 226 6.96 -23.79 -12.67
CA PRO A 226 6.38 -25.08 -12.29
C PRO A 226 4.87 -25.21 -12.56
N LEU A 227 4.19 -24.08 -12.82
CA LEU A 227 2.75 -24.02 -13.09
C LEU A 227 2.48 -23.96 -14.60
N ASP A 228 3.17 -23.03 -15.26
CA ASP A 228 3.03 -22.75 -16.68
C ASP A 228 4.32 -22.07 -17.21
N ALA A 229 5.08 -22.80 -18.02
CA ALA A 229 6.31 -22.32 -18.65
C ALA A 229 6.08 -21.09 -19.54
N SER A 230 4.93 -20.99 -20.21
CA SER A 230 4.53 -19.83 -21.02
C SER A 230 4.34 -18.58 -20.17
N LEU A 231 3.67 -18.72 -19.02
CA LEU A 231 3.54 -17.64 -18.04
C LEU A 231 4.91 -17.19 -17.51
N GLY A 232 5.80 -18.13 -17.17
CA GLY A 232 7.17 -17.83 -16.75
C GLY A 232 7.95 -17.03 -17.78
N ALA A 233 7.89 -17.43 -19.06
CA ALA A 233 8.55 -16.72 -20.16
C ALA A 233 7.99 -15.29 -20.34
N ARG A 234 6.67 -15.10 -20.27
CA ARG A 234 6.03 -13.77 -20.37
C ARG A 234 6.44 -12.86 -19.21
N LEU A 235 6.51 -13.39 -17.99
CA LEU A 235 6.96 -12.67 -16.79
C LEU A 235 8.41 -12.18 -16.93
N ALA A 236 9.30 -13.05 -17.39
CA ALA A 236 10.70 -12.70 -17.60
C ALA A 236 10.89 -11.60 -18.68
N ALA A 237 10.10 -11.66 -19.75
CA ALA A 237 10.17 -10.74 -20.89
C ALA A 237 9.45 -9.39 -20.68
N GLU A 238 8.73 -9.19 -19.57
CA GLU A 238 7.92 -7.99 -19.33
C GLU A 238 8.80 -6.72 -19.22
N ARG A 239 8.58 -5.77 -20.15
CA ARG A 239 9.31 -4.50 -20.21
C ARG A 239 8.66 -3.39 -19.38
N GLN A 240 7.35 -3.43 -19.21
CA GLN A 240 6.55 -2.43 -18.49
C GLN A 240 6.12 -2.93 -17.11
N TRP A 241 7.07 -3.50 -16.36
CA TRP A 241 6.82 -4.19 -15.08
C TRP A 241 5.90 -3.42 -14.14
N ARG A 242 6.21 -2.13 -13.88
CA ARG A 242 5.41 -1.29 -12.97
C ARG A 242 3.94 -1.14 -13.37
N ALA A 243 3.62 -1.21 -14.66
CA ALA A 243 2.26 -1.07 -15.16
C ALA A 243 1.53 -2.40 -15.31
N ARG A 244 2.27 -3.50 -15.48
CA ARG A 244 1.70 -4.82 -15.85
C ARG A 244 1.77 -5.86 -14.73
N TYR A 245 2.53 -5.63 -13.65
CA TYR A 245 2.74 -6.63 -12.61
C TYR A 245 1.44 -7.21 -12.04
N ALA A 246 0.41 -6.38 -11.80
CA ALA A 246 -0.85 -6.85 -11.21
C ALA A 246 -1.53 -7.94 -12.06
N ALA A 247 -1.48 -7.81 -13.40
CA ALA A 247 -2.03 -8.82 -14.31
C ALA A 247 -1.22 -10.13 -14.25
N HIS A 248 0.10 -10.04 -14.09
CA HIS A 248 0.95 -11.23 -13.97
C HIS A 248 0.81 -11.92 -12.61
N VAL A 249 0.68 -11.16 -11.52
CA VAL A 249 0.44 -11.72 -10.18
C VAL A 249 -0.91 -12.43 -10.12
N LEU A 250 -1.95 -11.85 -10.73
CA LEU A 250 -3.25 -12.50 -10.90
C LEU A 250 -3.15 -13.77 -11.75
N ALA A 251 -2.42 -13.74 -12.86
CA ALA A 251 -2.25 -14.92 -13.71
C ALA A 251 -1.52 -16.07 -12.98
N LEU A 252 -0.51 -15.74 -12.15
CA LEU A 252 0.12 -16.73 -11.28
C LEU A 252 -0.88 -17.30 -10.28
N ALA A 253 -1.70 -16.46 -9.65
CA ALA A 253 -2.72 -16.91 -8.70
C ALA A 253 -3.77 -17.83 -9.34
N GLU A 254 -4.23 -17.50 -10.54
CA GLU A 254 -5.15 -18.35 -11.32
C GLU A 254 -4.47 -19.68 -11.72
N ALA A 255 -3.19 -19.67 -12.09
CA ALA A 255 -2.43 -20.89 -12.39
C ALA A 255 -2.19 -21.75 -11.13
N SER A 256 -1.84 -21.13 -10.00
CA SER A 256 -1.71 -21.81 -8.70
C SER A 256 -3.03 -22.44 -8.29
N ALA A 257 -4.14 -21.71 -8.42
CA ALA A 257 -5.48 -22.20 -8.10
C ALA A 257 -5.85 -23.48 -8.88
N ALA A 258 -5.30 -23.69 -10.08
CA ALA A 258 -5.61 -24.87 -10.88
C ALA A 258 -5.03 -26.16 -10.25
N SER A 259 -3.88 -26.09 -9.57
CA SER A 259 -3.20 -27.28 -9.04
C SER A 259 -2.68 -27.09 -7.61
N ALA A 260 -3.17 -27.91 -6.67
CA ALA A 260 -2.73 -27.84 -5.27
C ALA A 260 -1.24 -28.17 -5.11
N GLY A 261 -0.78 -29.26 -5.74
CA GLY A 261 0.64 -29.60 -5.77
C GLY A 261 1.48 -28.61 -6.57
N GLY A 262 0.92 -28.04 -7.66
CA GLY A 262 1.58 -26.97 -8.42
C GLY A 262 1.79 -25.71 -7.58
N ALA A 263 0.81 -25.32 -6.76
CA ALA A 263 0.90 -24.15 -5.89
C ALA A 263 2.02 -24.27 -4.85
N VAL A 264 2.25 -25.47 -4.30
CA VAL A 264 3.38 -25.74 -3.40
C VAL A 264 4.71 -25.59 -4.14
N ARG A 265 4.88 -26.27 -5.28
CA ARG A 265 6.12 -26.18 -6.09
C ARG A 265 6.41 -24.76 -6.57
N SER A 266 5.36 -23.99 -6.88
CA SER A 266 5.46 -22.57 -7.23
C SER A 266 6.01 -21.74 -6.07
N ALA A 267 5.50 -21.97 -4.86
CA ALA A 267 5.94 -21.30 -3.66
C ALA A 267 7.41 -21.63 -3.32
N GLU A 268 7.80 -22.91 -3.41
CA GLU A 268 9.18 -23.37 -3.24
C GLU A 268 10.13 -22.70 -4.24
N ALA A 269 9.81 -22.77 -5.54
CA ALA A 269 10.62 -22.18 -6.60
C ALA A 269 10.75 -20.65 -6.46
N GLY A 270 9.67 -19.98 -6.05
CA GLY A 270 9.67 -18.55 -5.76
C GLY A 270 10.59 -18.18 -4.59
N LEU A 271 10.52 -18.93 -3.48
CA LEU A 271 11.37 -18.72 -2.31
C LEU A 271 12.84 -19.02 -2.62
N ASP A 272 13.13 -20.12 -3.32
CA ASP A 272 14.50 -20.48 -3.67
C ASP A 272 15.13 -19.47 -4.62
N ALA A 273 14.38 -18.98 -5.62
CA ALA A 273 14.84 -17.89 -6.48
C ALA A 273 15.10 -16.59 -5.69
N LEU A 274 14.31 -16.32 -4.65
CA LEU A 274 14.50 -15.19 -3.74
C LEU A 274 15.81 -15.32 -2.95
N HIS A 275 16.03 -16.46 -2.30
CA HIS A 275 17.24 -16.72 -1.50
C HIS A 275 18.51 -16.83 -2.33
N ALA A 276 18.43 -17.40 -3.53
CA ALA A 276 19.56 -17.50 -4.45
C ALA A 276 20.01 -16.14 -5.00
N ALA A 277 19.11 -15.14 -5.03
CA ALA A 277 19.36 -13.88 -5.67
C ALA A 277 19.89 -12.78 -4.74
N PHE A 278 19.61 -12.82 -3.43
CA PHE A 278 19.91 -11.69 -2.55
C PHE A 278 21.34 -11.74 -2.00
N ASP A 279 21.97 -10.57 -1.95
CA ASP A 279 23.27 -10.35 -1.33
C ASP A 279 23.08 -9.87 0.10
N PHE A 280 24.14 -10.00 0.90
CA PHE A 280 24.31 -9.35 2.18
C PHE A 280 25.56 -8.48 2.13
N VAL A 281 25.42 -7.19 2.45
CA VAL A 281 26.52 -6.23 2.41
C VAL A 281 26.94 -5.85 3.83
N ARG A 282 28.22 -5.99 4.13
CA ARG A 282 28.80 -5.66 5.44
C ARG A 282 30.19 -5.07 5.28
N ASP A 283 30.44 -3.96 5.97
CA ASP A 283 31.73 -3.23 5.93
C ASP A 283 32.23 -2.95 4.50
N GLY A 284 31.31 -2.71 3.56
CA GLY A 284 31.60 -2.47 2.14
C GLY A 284 31.79 -3.72 1.26
N ALA A 285 31.88 -4.92 1.85
CA ALA A 285 31.95 -6.19 1.13
C ALA A 285 30.55 -6.80 0.93
N ALA A 286 30.31 -7.39 -0.23
CA ALA A 286 29.07 -8.12 -0.53
C ALA A 286 29.34 -9.63 -0.59
N SER A 287 28.49 -10.43 0.04
CA SER A 287 28.46 -11.89 -0.07
C SER A 287 27.05 -12.39 -0.34
N PRO A 288 26.85 -13.60 -0.85
CA PRO A 288 25.52 -14.22 -0.93
C PRO A 288 24.86 -14.29 0.45
N LEU A 289 23.56 -13.97 0.55
CA LEU A 289 22.85 -13.96 1.83
C LEU A 289 22.97 -15.29 2.58
N ARG A 290 22.88 -16.42 1.88
CA ARG A 290 23.03 -17.76 2.46
C ARG A 290 24.37 -17.95 3.19
N GLU A 291 25.45 -17.36 2.68
CA GLU A 291 26.80 -17.49 3.25
C GLU A 291 26.92 -16.60 4.49
N ALA A 292 26.33 -15.40 4.46
CA ALA A 292 26.25 -14.54 5.62
C ALA A 292 25.44 -15.17 6.76
N MET A 293 24.32 -15.84 6.47
CA MET A 293 23.50 -16.52 7.48
C MET A 293 24.26 -17.67 8.18
N ALA A 294 25.16 -18.36 7.46
CA ALA A 294 25.96 -19.44 8.02
C ALA A 294 27.12 -18.96 8.91
N ALA A 295 27.49 -17.68 8.83
CA ALA A 295 28.63 -17.10 9.53
C ALA A 295 28.26 -15.78 10.25
N PRO A 296 27.41 -15.84 11.31
CA PRO A 296 27.09 -14.67 12.11
C PRO A 296 28.35 -14.07 12.73
N ALA A 297 28.47 -12.74 12.69
CA ALA A 297 29.67 -12.07 13.15
C ALA A 297 29.72 -12.00 14.68
N ALA A 298 30.71 -12.65 15.29
CA ALA A 298 30.90 -12.68 16.74
C ALA A 298 30.93 -11.27 17.39
N ARG A 299 31.52 -10.28 16.70
CA ARG A 299 31.59 -8.88 17.17
C ARG A 299 30.24 -8.17 17.23
N ARG A 300 29.21 -8.68 16.55
CA ARG A 300 27.83 -8.16 16.54
C ARG A 300 26.87 -9.09 17.31
N ARG A 301 27.39 -10.01 18.14
CA ARG A 301 26.58 -10.91 18.95
C ARG A 301 25.54 -10.13 19.76
N LEU A 302 24.30 -10.61 19.73
CA LEU A 302 23.21 -10.05 20.52
C LEU A 302 23.11 -10.77 21.86
N HIS A 303 22.77 -10.01 22.89
CA HIS A 303 22.47 -10.49 24.24
C HIS A 303 20.98 -10.28 24.54
N SER A 304 20.50 -10.77 25.69
CA SER A 304 19.09 -10.66 26.08
C SER A 304 18.92 -9.85 27.35
N ALA A 305 17.95 -8.95 27.36
CA ALA A 305 17.37 -8.40 28.58
C ALA A 305 15.92 -8.88 28.72
N ARG A 306 15.51 -9.18 29.96
CA ARG A 306 14.14 -9.63 30.27
C ARG A 306 13.47 -8.62 31.20
N VAL A 307 12.25 -8.23 30.84
CA VAL A 307 11.36 -7.44 31.68
C VAL A 307 10.14 -8.30 31.99
N CYS A 308 10.06 -8.75 33.24
CA CYS A 308 8.91 -9.51 33.73
C CYS A 308 7.76 -8.55 34.05
N GLY A 309 6.55 -8.93 33.68
CA GLY A 309 5.33 -8.26 34.11
C GLY A 309 5.08 -8.44 35.60
N ALA A 310 4.52 -7.43 36.23
CA ALA A 310 4.05 -7.46 37.62
C ALA A 310 2.52 -7.72 37.70
N GLY A 311 1.85 -7.93 36.57
CA GLY A 311 0.43 -8.24 36.52
C GLY A 311 0.13 -9.63 37.06
N GLY A 312 -0.99 -9.76 37.79
CA GLY A 312 -1.52 -11.04 38.28
C GLY A 312 -2.12 -11.89 37.14
N ALA A 313 -3.31 -12.45 37.37
CA ALA A 313 -4.00 -13.20 36.33
C ALA A 313 -4.24 -12.34 35.07
N PRO A 314 -4.12 -12.91 33.85
CA PRO A 314 -4.47 -12.21 32.62
C PRO A 314 -5.89 -11.64 32.68
N PRO A 315 -6.13 -10.41 32.20
CA PRO A 315 -7.47 -9.85 32.12
C PRO A 315 -8.26 -10.49 30.97
N ALA A 316 -9.59 -10.42 31.05
CA ALA A 316 -10.48 -10.81 29.94
C ALA A 316 -10.04 -10.13 28.63
N ALA A 317 -10.05 -10.90 27.53
CA ALA A 317 -9.62 -10.40 26.24
C ALA A 317 -10.56 -9.29 25.74
N GLY A 318 -9.96 -8.20 25.23
CA GLY A 318 -10.69 -7.00 24.83
C GLY A 318 -10.28 -6.48 23.46
N VAL A 319 -11.25 -6.00 22.68
CA VAL A 319 -11.05 -5.37 21.37
C VAL A 319 -11.48 -3.90 21.42
N PRO A 320 -10.57 -2.94 21.22
CA PRO A 320 -10.93 -1.54 21.08
C PRO A 320 -11.79 -1.32 19.84
N TYR A 321 -12.95 -0.67 19.97
CA TYR A 321 -13.83 -0.33 18.86
C TYR A 321 -14.72 0.86 19.22
N GLU A 322 -14.77 1.88 18.35
CA GLU A 322 -15.63 3.08 18.50
C GLU A 322 -15.53 3.72 19.89
N GLY A 323 -14.31 3.90 20.41
CA GLY A 323 -14.05 4.53 21.71
C GLY A 323 -14.32 3.66 22.94
N ARG A 324 -14.72 2.40 22.76
CA ARG A 324 -14.94 1.42 23.83
C ARG A 324 -13.94 0.26 23.72
N VAL A 325 -13.76 -0.49 24.80
CA VAL A 325 -13.09 -1.81 24.76
C VAL A 325 -14.17 -2.87 24.93
N LEU A 326 -14.39 -3.66 23.89
CA LEU A 326 -15.41 -4.72 23.87
C LEU A 326 -14.83 -6.02 24.38
N SER A 327 -15.53 -6.68 25.32
CA SER A 327 -15.21 -8.00 25.85
C SER A 327 -16.50 -8.80 26.07
N GLY A 328 -16.39 -10.10 26.35
CA GLY A 328 -17.52 -10.98 26.63
C GLY A 328 -18.63 -10.89 25.59
N ASP A 329 -19.89 -10.73 26.04
CA ASP A 329 -21.05 -10.69 25.15
C ASP A 329 -21.08 -9.48 24.22
N ALA A 330 -20.53 -8.34 24.62
CA ALA A 330 -20.44 -7.17 23.76
C ALA A 330 -19.51 -7.41 22.57
N LEU A 331 -18.39 -8.10 22.79
CA LEU A 331 -17.50 -8.52 21.72
C LEU A 331 -18.17 -9.56 20.81
N ARG A 332 -18.83 -10.57 21.39
CA ARG A 332 -19.57 -11.58 20.62
C ARG A 332 -20.66 -10.96 19.73
N ALA A 333 -21.41 -9.99 20.25
CA ALA A 333 -22.40 -9.25 19.48
C ALA A 333 -21.76 -8.46 18.32
N GLN A 334 -20.62 -7.79 18.56
CA GLN A 334 -19.92 -7.07 17.51
C GLN A 334 -19.35 -7.99 16.42
N LEU A 335 -18.80 -9.15 16.79
CA LEU A 335 -18.29 -10.15 15.84
C LEU A 335 -19.43 -10.71 14.97
N ARG A 336 -20.61 -10.97 15.54
CA ARG A 336 -21.81 -11.34 14.77
C ARG A 336 -22.22 -10.23 13.80
N CYS A 337 -22.24 -8.97 14.25
CA CYS A 337 -22.55 -7.82 13.41
C CYS A 337 -21.58 -7.70 12.21
N TRP A 338 -20.27 -7.87 12.43
CA TRP A 338 -19.28 -7.85 11.35
C TRP A 338 -19.44 -9.02 10.36
N ARG A 339 -19.76 -10.21 10.87
CA ARG A 339 -20.05 -11.39 10.05
C ARG A 339 -21.28 -11.16 9.18
N GLU A 340 -22.38 -10.72 9.75
CA GLU A 340 -23.64 -10.44 9.06
C GLU A 340 -23.51 -9.30 8.05
N TYR A 341 -22.73 -8.27 8.38
CA TYR A 341 -22.41 -7.20 7.45
C TYR A 341 -21.58 -7.72 6.26
N GLY A 342 -20.79 -8.79 6.45
CA GLY A 342 -19.97 -9.42 5.42
C GLY A 342 -18.56 -8.85 5.33
N CYS A 343 -18.01 -8.35 6.44
CA CYS A 343 -16.63 -7.87 6.48
C CYS A 343 -15.61 -8.86 7.07
N VAL A 344 -16.08 -9.95 7.68
CA VAL A 344 -15.27 -11.06 8.20
C VAL A 344 -15.92 -12.39 7.81
N GLU A 345 -15.10 -13.40 7.53
CA GLU A 345 -15.59 -14.75 7.25
C GLU A 345 -16.15 -15.42 8.52
N PRO A 346 -17.19 -16.29 8.41
CA PRO A 346 -17.87 -16.87 9.58
C PRO A 346 -16.93 -17.52 10.60
N ARG A 347 -16.00 -18.36 10.13
CA ARG A 347 -14.98 -19.01 10.97
C ARG A 347 -14.04 -18.02 11.65
N GLY A 348 -13.74 -16.90 11.00
CA GLY A 348 -12.91 -15.85 11.60
C GLY A 348 -13.62 -15.19 12.79
N ALA A 349 -14.92 -14.89 12.65
CA ALA A 349 -15.72 -14.36 13.75
C ALA A 349 -15.85 -15.36 14.92
N GLU A 350 -16.07 -16.64 14.61
CA GLU A 350 -16.16 -17.72 15.60
C GLU A 350 -14.83 -17.95 16.31
N ALA A 351 -13.72 -17.97 15.58
CA ALA A 351 -12.37 -18.12 16.13
C ALA A 351 -12.00 -16.96 17.08
N MET A 352 -12.32 -15.71 16.70
CA MET A 352 -12.10 -14.55 17.57
C MET A 352 -12.96 -14.61 18.83
N ALA A 353 -14.20 -15.10 18.73
CA ALA A 353 -15.08 -15.27 19.89
C ALA A 353 -14.53 -16.34 20.84
N ALA A 354 -14.09 -17.49 20.32
CA ALA A 354 -13.52 -18.57 21.12
C ALA A 354 -12.20 -18.18 21.78
N ALA A 355 -11.31 -17.48 21.07
CA ALA A 355 -10.05 -16.99 21.63
C ALA A 355 -10.24 -15.91 22.71
N ALA A 356 -11.40 -15.25 22.74
CA ALA A 356 -11.70 -14.25 23.75
C ALA A 356 -12.18 -14.85 25.07
N ASP A 357 -12.52 -16.15 25.11
CA ASP A 357 -12.88 -16.84 26.35
C ASP A 357 -11.64 -17.05 27.23
N ASP A 358 -11.77 -16.83 28.54
CA ASP A 358 -10.63 -16.68 29.47
C ASP A 358 -9.61 -17.84 29.42
N ALA A 359 -10.07 -19.09 29.32
CA ALA A 359 -9.20 -20.26 29.23
C ALA A 359 -8.36 -20.30 27.93
N MET A 360 -8.93 -19.83 26.82
CA MET A 360 -8.21 -19.76 25.55
C MET A 360 -7.33 -18.52 25.47
N ALA A 361 -7.74 -17.42 26.10
CA ALA A 361 -6.97 -16.19 26.14
C ALA A 361 -5.64 -16.31 26.90
N ASP A 362 -5.53 -17.16 27.93
CA ASP A 362 -4.30 -17.33 28.71
C ASP A 362 -3.13 -17.90 27.88
N MET A 363 -2.08 -17.10 27.72
CA MET A 363 -0.88 -17.42 26.93
C MET A 363 0.38 -17.63 27.79
N ARG A 364 0.28 -17.76 29.11
CA ARG A 364 1.45 -17.88 30.02
C ARG A 364 2.42 -19.03 29.69
N ALA A 365 1.91 -20.11 29.11
CA ALA A 365 2.70 -21.26 28.68
C ALA A 365 3.33 -21.11 27.27
N HIS A 366 3.20 -19.96 26.62
CA HIS A 366 3.59 -19.77 25.23
C HIS A 366 4.63 -18.66 25.06
N CYS A 367 5.52 -18.88 24.09
CA CYS A 367 6.45 -17.88 23.60
C CYS A 367 6.02 -17.39 22.22
N VAL A 368 6.07 -16.08 21.97
CA VAL A 368 5.84 -15.51 20.64
C VAL A 368 6.99 -14.58 20.28
N VAL A 369 7.71 -14.91 19.20
CA VAL A 369 8.72 -14.03 18.61
C VAL A 369 8.01 -13.04 17.68
N CYS A 370 8.23 -11.75 17.87
CA CYS A 370 7.71 -10.69 17.01
C CYS A 370 8.84 -10.08 16.17
N LEU A 371 9.03 -10.58 14.94
CA LEU A 371 9.88 -9.94 13.95
C LEU A 371 9.19 -8.68 13.43
N GLY A 372 9.63 -7.51 13.91
CA GLY A 372 8.91 -6.24 13.73
C GLY A 372 7.98 -5.94 14.90
N ALA A 373 8.50 -5.99 16.13
CA ALA A 373 7.76 -5.81 17.38
C ALA A 373 7.01 -4.46 17.52
N THR A 374 7.40 -3.45 16.74
CA THR A 374 6.78 -2.12 16.72
C THR A 374 5.73 -1.95 15.61
N SER A 375 5.35 -3.05 14.95
CA SER A 375 4.32 -3.03 13.90
C SER A 375 2.98 -2.57 14.46
N ALA A 376 2.32 -1.64 13.76
CA ALA A 376 1.03 -1.10 14.17
C ALA A 376 -0.09 -2.15 14.25
N LEU A 377 0.04 -3.24 13.48
CA LEU A 377 -0.91 -4.36 13.47
C LEU A 377 -0.38 -5.58 14.24
N GLY A 378 0.81 -5.48 14.83
CA GLY A 378 1.45 -6.60 15.52
C GLY A 378 0.75 -6.95 16.84
N PRO A 379 0.77 -8.23 17.26
CA PRO A 379 0.00 -8.70 18.41
C PRO A 379 0.72 -8.49 19.76
N LEU A 380 1.93 -7.94 19.79
CA LEU A 380 2.80 -7.88 20.98
C LEU A 380 2.06 -7.39 22.23
N ARG A 381 1.36 -6.25 22.13
CA ARG A 381 0.66 -5.64 23.28
C ARG A 381 -0.50 -6.48 23.79
N ALA A 382 -1.19 -7.17 22.90
CA ALA A 382 -2.29 -8.06 23.28
C ALA A 382 -1.74 -9.32 23.94
N LEU A 383 -0.68 -9.91 23.39
CA LEU A 383 -0.04 -11.11 23.91
C LEU A 383 0.61 -10.89 25.29
N LEU A 384 1.29 -9.74 25.50
CA LEU A 384 1.81 -9.36 26.82
C LEU A 384 0.68 -9.27 27.85
N ARG A 385 -0.44 -8.63 27.50
CA ARG A 385 -1.62 -8.55 28.37
C ARG A 385 -2.15 -9.95 28.72
N GLN A 386 -2.14 -10.85 27.76
CA GLN A 386 -2.59 -12.24 27.91
C GLN A 386 -1.57 -13.20 28.54
N GLY A 387 -0.45 -12.68 29.06
CA GLY A 387 0.50 -13.49 29.84
C GLY A 387 1.64 -14.12 29.04
N ALA A 388 1.70 -13.94 27.72
CA ALA A 388 2.73 -14.56 26.88
C ALA A 388 4.15 -14.08 27.24
N THR A 389 5.15 -14.94 26.98
CA THR A 389 6.53 -14.48 26.82
C THR A 389 6.70 -13.97 25.40
N VAL A 390 6.95 -12.67 25.21
CA VAL A 390 7.12 -12.07 23.89
C VAL A 390 8.59 -11.72 23.67
N VAL A 391 9.19 -12.31 22.62
CA VAL A 391 10.55 -12.00 22.18
C VAL A 391 10.49 -10.95 21.08
N ALA A 392 10.90 -9.72 21.38
CA ALA A 392 10.70 -8.56 20.51
C ALA A 392 11.95 -8.25 19.67
N VAL A 393 11.80 -8.26 18.34
CA VAL A 393 12.83 -7.82 17.40
C VAL A 393 12.40 -6.48 16.78
N ALA A 394 13.14 -5.42 17.09
CA ALA A 394 12.93 -4.08 16.54
C ALA A 394 14.22 -3.25 16.58
N ARG A 395 14.25 -2.18 15.75
CA ARG A 395 15.39 -1.26 15.66
C ARG A 395 15.63 -0.52 16.96
N GLY A 396 16.87 -0.09 17.17
CA GLY A 396 17.27 0.71 18.32
C GLY A 396 16.58 2.07 18.34
N SER A 397 15.66 2.26 19.29
CA SER A 397 15.09 3.55 19.65
C SER A 397 14.82 3.56 21.15
N PRO A 398 15.62 4.29 21.96
CA PRO A 398 15.48 4.26 23.42
C PRO A 398 14.07 4.63 23.89
N ALA A 399 13.43 5.62 23.24
CA ALA A 399 12.07 6.02 23.58
C ALA A 399 11.03 4.91 23.35
N VAL A 400 11.14 4.19 22.22
CA VAL A 400 10.22 3.08 21.91
C VAL A 400 10.44 1.91 22.86
N TRP A 401 11.70 1.56 23.13
CA TRP A 401 12.03 0.48 24.05
C TRP A 401 11.59 0.78 25.48
N ARG A 402 11.78 2.01 25.96
CA ARG A 402 11.25 2.45 27.26
C ARG A 402 9.74 2.23 27.34
N GLY A 403 8.99 2.69 26.35
CA GLY A 403 7.54 2.51 26.29
C GLY A 403 7.11 1.03 26.31
N LEU A 404 7.76 0.18 25.51
CA LEU A 404 7.47 -1.26 25.49
C LEU A 404 7.78 -1.96 26.82
N MET A 405 8.89 -1.59 27.47
CA MET A 405 9.25 -2.15 28.78
C MET A 405 8.29 -1.70 29.89
N GLU A 406 7.84 -0.45 29.86
CA GLU A 406 6.83 0.04 30.80
C GLU A 406 5.48 -0.66 30.61
N GLU A 407 5.07 -0.88 29.36
CA GLU A 407 3.87 -1.68 29.04
C GLU A 407 4.03 -3.12 29.54
N ALA A 408 5.18 -3.74 29.32
CA ALA A 408 5.48 -5.10 29.78
C ALA A 408 5.42 -5.21 31.31
N ARG A 409 5.99 -4.25 32.05
CA ARG A 409 5.93 -4.22 33.52
C ARG A 409 4.50 -4.23 34.07
N ARG A 410 3.56 -3.57 33.37
CA ARG A 410 2.14 -3.52 33.78
C ARG A 410 1.32 -4.72 33.31
N ALA A 411 1.87 -5.55 32.42
CA ALA A 411 1.17 -6.68 31.84
C ALA A 411 1.36 -7.96 32.68
N ALA A 412 0.61 -9.02 32.35
CA ALA A 412 0.79 -10.35 32.94
C ALA A 412 1.97 -11.12 32.32
N GLY A 413 2.36 -10.77 31.09
CA GLY A 413 3.41 -11.43 30.32
C GLY A 413 4.81 -10.90 30.57
N SER A 414 5.79 -11.47 29.87
CA SER A 414 7.20 -11.05 29.93
C SER A 414 7.68 -10.57 28.57
N LEU A 415 8.46 -9.49 28.54
CA LEU A 415 9.15 -9.02 27.35
C LEU A 415 10.62 -9.44 27.39
N LEU A 416 11.08 -10.12 26.35
CA LEU A 416 12.49 -10.37 26.08
C LEU A 416 12.94 -9.54 24.88
N LEU A 417 14.07 -8.85 24.99
CA LEU A 417 14.57 -7.96 23.93
C LEU A 417 16.08 -8.15 23.72
N PRO A 418 16.56 -7.91 22.49
CA PRO A 418 17.98 -7.99 22.18
C PRO A 418 18.72 -6.75 22.67
N THR A 419 19.92 -6.92 23.21
CA THR A 419 20.85 -5.84 23.55
C THR A 419 22.17 -6.03 22.82
N ARG A 420 22.80 -4.92 22.42
CA ARG A 420 24.08 -4.93 21.69
C ARG A 420 25.31 -5.17 22.56
N ALA A 421 25.12 -5.12 23.88
CA ALA A 421 26.14 -5.38 24.87
C ALA A 421 25.52 -6.16 26.03
N PRO A 422 26.33 -6.94 26.77
CA PRO A 422 25.89 -7.49 28.04
C PRO A 422 25.59 -6.34 29.00
N LEU A 423 24.55 -6.50 29.82
CA LEU A 423 24.14 -5.53 30.83
C LEU A 423 24.34 -6.11 32.23
N PRO A 424 24.72 -5.30 33.23
CA PRO A 424 24.78 -5.74 34.61
C PRO A 424 23.36 -6.07 35.11
N GLN A 425 23.27 -6.95 36.11
CA GLN A 425 21.98 -7.37 36.68
C GLN A 425 21.17 -6.20 37.26
N ALA A 426 21.85 -5.16 37.74
CA ALA A 426 21.25 -3.94 38.29
C ALA A 426 20.95 -2.84 37.23
N ALA A 427 21.01 -3.15 35.93
CA ALA A 427 20.75 -2.18 34.88
C ALA A 427 19.35 -1.55 35.00
N THR A 428 19.28 -0.23 34.87
CA THR A 428 18.02 0.50 34.87
C THR A 428 17.27 0.32 33.54
N ILE A 429 16.00 0.72 33.49
CA ILE A 429 15.25 0.75 32.21
C ILE A 429 15.96 1.62 31.18
N ASP A 430 16.57 2.72 31.59
CA ASP A 430 17.24 3.64 30.67
C ASP A 430 18.53 3.04 30.12
N ASP A 431 19.29 2.31 30.94
CA ASP A 431 20.46 1.56 30.50
C ASP A 431 20.07 0.48 29.49
N ILE A 432 19.00 -0.28 29.77
CA ILE A 432 18.48 -1.30 28.87
C ILE A 432 18.00 -0.66 27.56
N ALA A 433 17.23 0.43 27.65
CA ALA A 433 16.68 1.12 26.48
C ALA A 433 17.77 1.69 25.56
N ALA A 434 18.89 2.15 26.13
CA ALA A 434 20.04 2.65 25.37
C ALA A 434 20.78 1.54 24.62
N ALA A 435 20.90 0.35 25.22
CA ALA A 435 21.56 -0.81 24.62
C ALA A 435 20.64 -1.67 23.73
N ALA A 436 19.32 -1.47 23.81
CA ALA A 436 18.31 -2.31 23.18
C ALA A 436 18.18 -2.13 21.66
N GLY A 437 17.87 -3.24 21.00
CA GLY A 437 17.46 -3.31 19.61
C GLY A 437 18.51 -3.85 18.65
N CYS A 438 18.01 -4.35 17.53
CA CYS A 438 18.77 -4.88 16.40
C CYS A 438 18.03 -4.53 15.10
N ASP A 439 18.71 -4.56 13.96
CA ASP A 439 18.09 -4.26 12.66
C ASP A 439 18.00 -5.52 11.82
N LEU A 440 16.76 -5.90 11.45
CA LEU A 440 16.49 -7.06 10.60
C LEU A 440 17.25 -7.04 9.28
N LEU A 441 17.61 -5.86 8.75
CA LEU A 441 18.39 -5.77 7.51
C LEU A 441 19.88 -5.99 7.73
N THR A 442 20.48 -5.41 8.78
CA THR A 442 21.95 -5.36 8.95
C THR A 442 22.48 -6.40 9.93
N ASP A 443 21.60 -6.95 10.77
CA ASP A 443 21.91 -7.91 11.83
C ASP A 443 21.19 -9.26 11.60
N THR A 444 20.73 -9.55 10.36
CA THR A 444 19.93 -10.75 10.03
C THR A 444 20.56 -12.06 10.52
N PRO A 445 21.86 -12.34 10.25
CA PRO A 445 22.49 -13.56 10.74
C PRO A 445 22.55 -13.62 12.26
N GLU A 446 22.86 -12.51 12.91
CA GLU A 446 23.00 -12.43 14.37
C GLU A 446 21.66 -12.58 15.08
N ILE A 447 20.57 -12.07 14.48
CA ILE A 447 19.21 -12.26 14.96
C ILE A 447 18.83 -13.74 14.91
N ALA A 448 19.14 -14.46 13.82
CA ALA A 448 18.83 -15.88 13.72
C ALA A 448 19.56 -16.70 14.79
N ALA A 449 20.86 -16.48 14.97
CA ALA A 449 21.67 -17.15 15.99
C ALA A 449 21.18 -16.86 17.42
N TRP A 450 20.87 -15.59 17.71
CA TRP A 450 20.35 -15.17 19.00
C TRP A 450 18.96 -15.75 19.31
N LEU A 451 18.07 -15.80 18.31
CA LEU A 451 16.74 -16.40 18.47
C LEU A 451 16.83 -17.91 18.70
N GLU A 452 17.73 -18.60 18.01
CA GLU A 452 17.95 -20.04 18.24
C GLU A 452 18.36 -20.32 19.70
N GLU A 453 19.37 -19.59 20.20
CA GLU A 453 19.82 -19.68 21.60
C GLU A 453 18.69 -19.34 22.58
N THR A 454 17.96 -18.26 22.30
CA THR A 454 16.85 -17.78 23.14
C THR A 454 15.71 -18.79 23.22
N ILE A 455 15.24 -19.31 22.09
CA ILE A 455 14.12 -20.25 22.02
C ILE A 455 14.49 -21.55 22.75
N ARG A 456 15.71 -22.06 22.53
CA ARG A 456 16.22 -23.24 23.23
C ARG A 456 16.27 -23.02 24.75
N THR A 457 16.69 -21.83 25.18
CA THR A 457 16.77 -21.48 26.61
C THR A 457 15.40 -21.35 27.26
N LEU A 458 14.41 -20.79 26.54
CA LEU A 458 13.05 -20.65 27.05
C LEU A 458 12.34 -22.00 27.15
N ALA A 459 12.59 -22.92 26.22
CA ALA A 459 11.98 -24.26 26.16
C ALA A 459 10.43 -24.22 26.22
N LEU A 460 9.81 -23.19 25.64
CA LEU A 460 8.37 -23.04 25.51
C LEU A 460 7.91 -23.33 24.07
N PRO A 461 6.67 -23.80 23.86
CA PRO A 461 6.02 -23.76 22.55
C PRO A 461 6.16 -22.35 21.96
N THR A 462 6.77 -22.24 20.79
CA THR A 462 7.19 -20.95 20.24
C THR A 462 6.57 -20.68 18.88
N THR A 463 5.91 -19.54 18.76
CA THR A 463 5.41 -19.03 17.47
C THR A 463 6.29 -17.91 16.94
N ILE A 464 6.80 -18.06 15.71
CA ILE A 464 7.59 -17.03 15.03
C ILE A 464 6.66 -16.18 14.16
N GLY A 465 6.36 -14.97 14.63
CA GLY A 465 5.49 -14.02 13.95
C GLY A 465 6.25 -12.98 13.12
N VAL A 466 5.87 -12.85 11.84
CA VAL A 466 6.46 -11.88 10.91
C VAL A 466 5.52 -10.69 10.72
N TYR A 467 5.85 -9.58 11.36
CA TYR A 467 5.05 -8.35 11.38
C TYR A 467 5.77 -7.13 10.80
N ALA A 468 7.05 -7.28 10.43
CA ALA A 468 7.87 -6.24 9.85
C ALA A 468 7.28 -5.73 8.53
N TYR A 469 7.18 -4.40 8.43
CA TYR A 469 6.71 -3.69 7.25
C TYR A 469 7.58 -2.45 7.03
N LEU A 470 7.99 -2.23 5.79
CA LEU A 470 8.70 -1.03 5.34
C LEU A 470 8.13 -0.61 3.97
N ASP A 471 8.48 0.57 3.49
CA ASP A 471 7.97 1.07 2.21
C ASP A 471 8.90 0.70 1.04
N GLY A 472 8.30 0.46 -0.13
CA GLY A 472 9.05 0.28 -1.38
C GLY A 472 9.99 -0.93 -1.36
N GLU A 473 11.25 -0.71 -1.75
CA GLU A 473 12.25 -1.78 -1.85
C GLU A 473 12.67 -2.35 -0.49
N ASP A 474 12.65 -1.53 0.56
CA ASP A 474 13.00 -1.96 1.92
C ASP A 474 12.02 -3.02 2.44
N HIS A 475 10.76 -3.03 1.98
CA HIS A 475 9.77 -4.06 2.34
C HIS A 475 10.18 -5.46 1.86
N VAL A 476 10.68 -5.56 0.64
CA VAL A 476 11.14 -6.83 0.08
C VAL A 476 12.36 -7.27 0.86
N ARG A 477 13.35 -6.38 1.03
CA ARG A 477 14.60 -6.66 1.76
C ARG A 477 14.32 -7.18 3.18
N VAL A 478 13.42 -6.54 3.93
CA VAL A 478 13.08 -7.00 5.29
C VAL A 478 12.27 -8.29 5.29
N SER A 479 11.45 -8.53 4.26
CA SER A 479 10.72 -9.81 4.12
C SER A 479 11.67 -10.96 3.81
N VAL A 480 12.69 -10.75 2.95
CA VAL A 480 13.75 -11.73 2.70
C VAL A 480 14.54 -12.00 3.98
N ALA A 481 14.89 -10.96 4.72
CA ALA A 481 15.60 -11.09 5.98
C ALA A 481 14.81 -11.92 7.01
N CYS A 482 13.52 -11.63 7.18
CA CYS A 482 12.65 -12.41 8.05
C CYS A 482 12.53 -13.86 7.58
N ASP A 483 12.39 -14.11 6.28
CA ASP A 483 12.30 -15.47 5.76
C ASP A 483 13.60 -16.25 5.95
N ALA A 484 14.76 -15.61 5.84
CA ALA A 484 16.06 -16.23 6.12
C ALA A 484 16.17 -16.65 7.59
N VAL A 485 15.75 -15.77 8.52
CA VAL A 485 15.66 -16.10 9.96
C VAL A 485 14.70 -17.27 10.19
N VAL A 486 13.48 -17.21 9.64
CA VAL A 486 12.47 -18.28 9.76
C VAL A 486 12.99 -19.60 9.23
N ARG A 487 13.59 -19.61 8.03
CA ARG A 487 14.16 -20.81 7.39
C ARG A 487 15.24 -21.45 8.27
N GLN A 488 16.13 -20.63 8.85
CA GLN A 488 17.17 -21.14 9.76
C GLN A 488 16.59 -21.73 11.03
N LEU A 489 15.61 -21.05 11.67
CA LEU A 489 14.98 -21.54 12.89
C LEU A 489 14.17 -22.83 12.64
N CYS A 490 13.46 -22.94 11.52
CA CYS A 490 12.72 -24.17 11.18
C CYS A 490 13.66 -25.35 10.89
N ALA A 491 14.85 -25.09 10.36
CA ALA A 491 15.86 -26.12 10.11
C ALA A 491 16.67 -26.52 11.37
N ALA A 492 16.63 -25.70 12.43
CA ALA A 492 17.38 -25.93 13.66
C ALA A 492 16.80 -27.10 14.46
N ARG A 493 17.67 -27.99 14.93
CA ARG A 493 17.28 -29.13 15.77
C ARG A 493 17.14 -28.70 17.24
N GLY A 494 16.22 -29.35 17.96
CA GLY A 494 16.09 -29.21 19.41
C GLY A 494 15.39 -27.92 19.88
N LEU A 495 14.60 -27.25 19.02
CA LEU A 495 13.82 -26.06 19.40
C LEU A 495 12.39 -26.38 19.90
N GLY A 496 12.00 -27.64 19.97
CA GLY A 496 10.65 -28.05 20.38
C GLY A 496 9.58 -27.75 19.33
N ARG A 497 8.32 -27.60 19.76
CA ARG A 497 7.19 -27.30 18.86
C ARG A 497 7.26 -25.84 18.41
N LEU A 498 7.60 -25.65 17.13
CA LEU A 498 7.57 -24.36 16.46
C LEU A 498 6.29 -24.19 15.63
N SER A 499 5.79 -22.97 15.59
CA SER A 499 4.75 -22.55 14.64
C SER A 499 5.07 -21.19 14.04
N LEU A 500 4.44 -20.84 12.93
CA LEU A 500 4.65 -19.56 12.24
C LEU A 500 3.39 -18.70 12.28
N ALA A 501 3.56 -17.38 12.23
CA ALA A 501 2.45 -16.44 12.15
C ALA A 501 2.70 -15.31 11.14
N TYR A 502 1.69 -15.04 10.31
CA TYR A 502 1.72 -13.98 9.29
C TYR A 502 0.42 -13.18 9.27
N ILE A 503 0.55 -11.85 9.19
CA ILE A 503 -0.57 -10.98 8.84
C ILE A 503 -0.51 -10.68 7.35
N GLN A 504 -1.46 -11.25 6.61
CA GLN A 504 -1.66 -11.03 5.18
C GLN A 504 -2.55 -9.82 4.92
N THR A 505 -2.63 -9.45 3.64
CA THR A 505 -3.29 -8.23 3.16
C THR A 505 -4.49 -8.60 2.30
N PRO A 506 -5.56 -7.80 2.23
CA PRO A 506 -6.64 -8.03 1.28
C PRO A 506 -6.26 -7.49 -0.11
N SER A 507 -5.05 -6.92 -0.26
CA SER A 507 -4.57 -6.25 -1.48
C SER A 507 -3.75 -7.15 -2.40
N LEU A 508 -4.00 -8.45 -2.37
CA LEU A 508 -3.38 -9.48 -3.21
C LEU A 508 -4.44 -10.45 -3.73
N PRO A 509 -4.12 -11.24 -4.76
CA PRO A 509 -5.00 -12.32 -5.17
C PRO A 509 -5.00 -13.47 -4.17
N TYR A 510 -6.17 -14.01 -3.85
CA TYR A 510 -6.35 -15.18 -2.97
C TYR A 510 -7.43 -16.11 -3.52
N LEU A 511 -7.36 -17.39 -3.13
CA LEU A 511 -8.53 -18.24 -3.18
C LEU A 511 -9.52 -17.79 -2.11
N ILE A 512 -10.79 -17.61 -2.49
CA ILE A 512 -11.86 -17.23 -1.58
C ILE A 512 -12.94 -18.32 -1.49
N PRO A 513 -13.67 -18.38 -0.37
CA PRO A 513 -14.83 -19.24 -0.24
C PRO A 513 -15.89 -19.02 -1.33
N ALA A 514 -16.60 -20.09 -1.70
CA ALA A 514 -17.65 -20.05 -2.73
C ALA A 514 -18.81 -19.12 -2.35
N ASP A 515 -19.15 -19.07 -1.05
CA ASP A 515 -20.17 -18.19 -0.51
C ASP A 515 -19.74 -16.71 -0.56
N ALA A 516 -18.45 -16.40 -0.34
CA ALA A 516 -17.92 -15.05 -0.52
C ALA A 516 -18.02 -14.60 -1.99
N HIS A 517 -17.69 -15.48 -2.93
CA HIS A 517 -17.88 -15.22 -4.37
C HIS A 517 -19.36 -15.00 -4.74
N ALA A 518 -20.25 -15.85 -4.24
CA ALA A 518 -21.70 -15.71 -4.46
C ALA A 518 -22.25 -14.41 -3.87
N ALA A 519 -21.81 -14.04 -2.66
CA ALA A 519 -22.17 -12.78 -2.01
C ALA A 519 -21.72 -11.57 -2.84
N SER A 520 -20.49 -11.61 -3.37
CA SER A 520 -19.97 -10.59 -4.29
C SER A 520 -20.82 -10.46 -5.55
N ARG A 521 -21.21 -11.57 -6.19
CA ARG A 521 -22.14 -11.54 -7.35
C ARG A 521 -23.49 -10.92 -7.00
N ALA A 522 -24.08 -11.31 -5.87
CA ALA A 522 -25.35 -10.77 -5.41
C ALA A 522 -25.27 -9.28 -5.06
N ALA A 523 -24.17 -8.85 -4.45
CA ALA A 523 -23.88 -7.45 -4.17
C ALA A 523 -23.77 -6.64 -5.47
N TYR A 524 -23.07 -7.16 -6.49
CA TYR A 524 -22.94 -6.49 -7.78
C TYR A 524 -24.30 -6.36 -8.48
N ALA A 525 -25.09 -7.42 -8.51
CA ALA A 525 -26.41 -7.45 -9.14
C ALA A 525 -27.39 -6.41 -8.56
N ARG A 526 -27.32 -6.17 -7.24
CA ARG A 526 -28.14 -5.17 -6.54
C ARG A 526 -27.55 -3.76 -6.56
N SER A 527 -26.30 -3.59 -6.99
CA SER A 527 -25.62 -2.31 -6.93
C SER A 527 -25.91 -1.42 -8.16
N PRO A 528 -25.90 -0.08 -8.00
CA PRO A 528 -26.00 0.84 -9.14
C PRO A 528 -24.82 0.70 -10.12
N PHE A 529 -23.70 0.13 -9.67
CA PHE A 529 -22.49 -0.09 -10.47
C PHE A 529 -22.71 -1.04 -11.65
N ARG A 530 -23.71 -1.93 -11.56
CA ARG A 530 -24.12 -2.79 -12.69
C ARG A 530 -24.69 -1.98 -13.84
N TRP A 531 -25.52 -0.98 -13.56
CA TRP A 531 -26.08 -0.09 -14.58
C TRP A 531 -25.00 0.76 -15.24
N LEU A 532 -23.98 1.16 -14.46
CA LEU A 532 -22.79 1.87 -14.93
C LEU A 532 -21.77 0.97 -15.64
N ARG A 533 -22.04 -0.35 -15.77
CA ARG A 533 -21.15 -1.34 -16.38
C ARG A 533 -19.73 -1.32 -15.79
N LEU A 534 -19.59 -1.01 -14.51
CA LEU A 534 -18.29 -1.08 -13.83
C LEU A 534 -17.82 -2.54 -13.74
N ARG A 535 -16.52 -2.77 -13.57
CA ARG A 535 -16.01 -4.13 -13.45
C ARG A 535 -16.51 -4.79 -12.17
N ALA A 536 -17.13 -5.96 -12.27
CA ALA A 536 -17.50 -6.78 -11.10
C ALA A 536 -16.27 -7.30 -10.36
N ASN A 537 -16.40 -7.52 -9.05
CA ASN A 537 -15.35 -8.16 -8.24
C ASN A 537 -15.27 -9.66 -8.50
N ALA A 538 -16.43 -10.32 -8.61
CA ALA A 538 -16.51 -11.73 -8.93
C ALA A 538 -15.93 -12.03 -10.33
N ARG A 539 -14.98 -12.97 -10.38
CA ARG A 539 -14.36 -13.49 -11.62
C ARG A 539 -14.95 -14.84 -12.00
N ALA A 540 -14.65 -15.31 -13.22
CA ALA A 540 -14.94 -16.68 -13.60
C ALA A 540 -14.15 -17.65 -12.70
N PRO A 541 -14.75 -18.78 -12.27
CA PRO A 541 -14.04 -19.77 -11.47
C PRO A 541 -12.92 -20.44 -12.28
N VAL A 542 -11.85 -20.80 -11.59
CA VAL A 542 -10.78 -21.65 -12.11
C VAL A 542 -11.18 -23.11 -11.90
N ARG A 543 -11.04 -23.95 -12.93
CA ARG A 543 -11.20 -25.40 -12.79
C ARG A 543 -9.90 -25.98 -12.24
N GLY A 544 -9.98 -26.55 -11.04
CA GLY A 544 -8.87 -27.19 -10.36
C GLY A 544 -8.77 -28.70 -10.62
N ASP A 545 -7.75 -29.32 -10.02
CA ASP A 545 -7.61 -30.78 -9.92
C ASP A 545 -8.94 -31.46 -9.55
N GLY A 546 -9.26 -32.59 -10.20
CA GLY A 546 -10.51 -33.32 -9.97
C GLY A 546 -11.78 -32.58 -10.42
N GLY A 547 -11.66 -31.48 -11.16
CA GLY A 547 -12.79 -30.69 -11.67
C GLY A 547 -13.39 -29.72 -10.66
N ALA A 548 -12.79 -29.57 -9.48
CA ALA A 548 -13.27 -28.65 -8.45
C ALA A 548 -13.26 -27.20 -8.93
N LEU A 549 -14.32 -26.43 -8.67
CA LEU A 549 -14.35 -25.01 -8.98
C LEU A 549 -13.72 -24.21 -7.83
N ARG A 550 -12.71 -23.40 -8.16
CA ARG A 550 -12.00 -22.53 -7.22
C ARG A 550 -12.19 -21.07 -7.63
N TYR A 551 -12.33 -20.19 -6.64
CA TYR A 551 -12.68 -18.78 -6.88
C TYR A 551 -11.50 -17.88 -6.51
N VAL A 552 -10.95 -17.18 -7.48
CA VAL A 552 -9.83 -16.25 -7.27
C VAL A 552 -10.37 -14.83 -7.10
N HIS A 553 -10.10 -14.24 -5.95
CA HIS A 553 -10.27 -12.82 -5.70
C HIS A 553 -9.12 -12.03 -6.33
N GLU A 554 -9.41 -10.94 -7.04
CA GLU A 554 -8.38 -10.03 -7.55
C GLU A 554 -8.31 -8.76 -6.68
N GLY A 555 -7.51 -8.86 -5.62
CA GLY A 555 -7.35 -7.79 -4.63
C GLY A 555 -6.24 -6.79 -4.95
N THR A 556 -5.43 -6.98 -6.00
CA THR A 556 -4.22 -6.18 -6.20
C THR A 556 -4.57 -4.69 -6.32
N ILE A 557 -4.00 -3.88 -5.43
CA ILE A 557 -4.15 -2.41 -5.44
C ILE A 557 -2.88 -1.81 -6.09
N PRO A 558 -2.96 -1.24 -7.31
CA PRO A 558 -1.78 -0.76 -8.03
C PRO A 558 -0.94 0.27 -7.26
N LEU A 559 -1.58 1.06 -6.38
CA LEU A 559 -0.95 2.07 -5.54
C LEU A 559 0.09 1.49 -4.56
N GLN A 560 -0.09 0.25 -4.11
CA GLN A 560 0.88 -0.43 -3.23
C GLN A 560 2.19 -0.76 -3.94
N GLY A 561 2.10 -1.04 -5.25
CA GLY A 561 3.24 -1.27 -6.12
C GLY A 561 3.79 -2.71 -6.11
N PRO A 562 4.68 -3.04 -7.06
CA PRO A 562 5.17 -4.40 -7.29
C PRO A 562 6.02 -4.96 -6.13
N ASN A 563 6.74 -4.10 -5.41
CA ASN A 563 7.58 -4.55 -4.29
C ASN A 563 6.72 -5.00 -3.11
N TYR A 564 5.63 -4.30 -2.82
CA TYR A 564 4.66 -4.72 -1.81
C TYR A 564 4.06 -6.09 -2.17
N ALA A 565 3.68 -6.27 -3.45
CA ALA A 565 3.12 -7.54 -3.91
C ALA A 565 4.10 -8.69 -3.75
N LEU A 566 5.37 -8.51 -4.14
CA LEU A 566 6.42 -9.52 -3.96
C LEU A 566 6.66 -9.85 -2.48
N ALA A 567 6.80 -8.83 -1.62
CA ALA A 567 7.04 -9.01 -0.19
C ALA A 567 5.92 -9.83 0.49
N LYS A 568 4.66 -9.48 0.24
CA LYS A 568 3.50 -10.18 0.83
C LYS A 568 3.27 -11.56 0.23
N THR A 569 3.56 -11.74 -1.04
CA THR A 569 3.49 -13.07 -1.68
C THR A 569 4.59 -14.00 -1.17
N ALA A 570 5.81 -13.50 -0.95
CA ALA A 570 6.87 -14.30 -0.34
C ALA A 570 6.50 -14.79 1.07
N GLN A 571 5.85 -13.95 1.87
CA GLN A 571 5.29 -14.35 3.18
C GLN A 571 4.23 -15.46 3.03
N LEU A 572 3.35 -15.36 2.01
CA LEU A 572 2.36 -16.40 1.72
C LEU A 572 3.01 -17.70 1.24
N TRP A 573 4.04 -17.63 0.38
CA TRP A 573 4.78 -18.79 -0.08
C TRP A 573 5.41 -19.54 1.10
N ARG A 574 6.07 -18.84 2.03
CA ARG A 574 6.63 -19.49 3.23
C ARG A 574 5.54 -20.15 4.07
N ALA A 575 4.41 -19.49 4.26
CA ALA A 575 3.30 -20.07 5.00
C ALA A 575 2.79 -21.37 4.37
N VAL A 576 2.66 -21.40 3.04
CA VAL A 576 2.25 -22.58 2.28
C VAL A 576 3.28 -23.71 2.40
N VAL A 577 4.57 -23.41 2.19
CA VAL A 577 5.65 -24.41 2.25
C VAL A 577 5.78 -24.98 3.66
N ALA A 578 5.88 -24.14 4.69
CA ALA A 578 6.02 -24.61 6.07
C ALA A 578 4.83 -25.47 6.50
N ARG A 579 3.60 -25.09 6.12
CA ARG A 579 2.42 -25.91 6.39
C ARG A 579 2.46 -27.25 5.67
N HIS A 580 2.88 -27.26 4.41
CA HIS A 580 3.04 -28.50 3.64
C HIS A 580 4.09 -29.43 4.27
N GLU A 581 5.13 -28.86 4.87
CA GLU A 581 6.17 -29.57 5.63
C GLU A 581 5.72 -30.01 7.05
N GLY A 582 4.45 -29.77 7.42
CA GLY A 582 3.87 -30.22 8.69
C GLY A 582 4.00 -29.23 9.85
N LEU A 583 4.43 -27.98 9.63
CA LEU A 583 4.41 -26.94 10.66
C LEU A 583 3.01 -26.32 10.81
N ALA A 584 2.65 -25.97 12.04
CA ALA A 584 1.48 -25.14 12.29
C ALA A 584 1.75 -23.70 11.81
N VAL A 585 0.82 -23.11 11.06
CA VAL A 585 0.98 -21.77 10.48
C VAL A 585 -0.31 -20.97 10.60
N SER A 586 -0.31 -19.97 11.49
CA SER A 586 -1.36 -18.96 11.54
C SER A 586 -1.15 -17.94 10.43
N VAL A 587 -2.10 -17.83 9.50
CA VAL A 587 -2.04 -16.83 8.43
C VAL A 587 -3.41 -16.22 8.23
N ASN A 588 -3.53 -14.96 8.63
CA ASN A 588 -4.80 -14.26 8.65
C ASN A 588 -4.73 -12.97 7.84
N ILE A 589 -5.76 -12.73 7.03
CA ILE A 589 -5.91 -11.48 6.28
C ILE A 589 -6.50 -10.42 7.21
N ALA A 590 -5.76 -9.32 7.39
CA ALA A 590 -6.24 -8.15 8.12
C ALA A 590 -7.03 -7.20 7.20
N PRO A 591 -8.03 -6.47 7.72
CA PRO A 591 -8.75 -5.48 6.94
C PRO A 591 -7.89 -4.23 6.75
N ALA A 592 -8.32 -3.33 5.85
CA ALA A 592 -7.71 -2.01 5.76
C ALA A 592 -7.84 -1.27 7.11
N ALA A 593 -6.74 -0.65 7.55
CA ALA A 593 -6.64 0.01 8.85
C ALA A 593 -6.08 1.43 8.72
N ARG A 594 -6.57 2.34 9.57
CA ARG A 594 -5.98 3.67 9.75
C ARG A 594 -4.76 3.55 10.66
N THR A 595 -3.58 3.42 10.07
CA THR A 595 -2.31 3.49 10.82
C THR A 595 -1.78 4.92 10.83
N ALA A 596 -1.11 5.33 11.91
CA ALA A 596 -0.48 6.65 11.98
C ALA A 596 0.45 6.92 10.77
N SER A 597 1.19 5.91 10.31
CA SER A 597 2.04 6.03 9.11
C SER A 597 1.27 6.35 7.81
N MET A 598 0.01 5.94 7.70
CA MET A 598 -0.83 6.15 6.51
C MET A 598 -1.61 7.46 6.56
N VAL A 599 -2.12 7.85 7.74
CA VAL A 599 -3.07 8.97 7.86
C VAL A 599 -2.46 10.23 8.49
N THR A 600 -1.25 10.15 9.06
CA THR A 600 -0.55 11.33 9.60
C THR A 600 0.40 11.92 8.54
N PRO A 601 0.25 13.22 8.19
CA PRO A 601 1.18 13.90 7.29
C PRO A 601 2.62 13.81 7.79
N SER A 602 3.54 13.46 6.89
CA SER A 602 4.97 13.43 7.19
C SER A 602 5.79 13.77 5.94
N ALA A 603 7.10 13.97 6.11
CA ALA A 603 8.01 14.19 4.98
C ALA A 603 8.01 13.02 3.97
N THR A 604 7.71 11.80 4.44
CA THR A 604 7.64 10.58 3.60
C THR A 604 6.23 10.28 3.10
N ASN A 605 5.18 10.83 3.75
CA ASN A 605 3.79 10.71 3.33
C ASN A 605 3.09 12.08 3.25
N PRO A 606 3.40 12.91 2.24
CA PRO A 606 2.77 14.22 2.07
C PRO A 606 1.31 14.15 1.64
N ASN A 607 0.81 12.96 1.25
CA ASN A 607 -0.55 12.75 0.76
C ASN A 607 -1.47 12.09 1.81
N ALA A 608 -1.06 12.05 3.09
CA ALA A 608 -1.75 11.31 4.15
C ALA A 608 -3.23 11.70 4.30
N ALA A 609 -3.58 12.97 4.12
CA ALA A 609 -4.97 13.43 4.14
C ALA A 609 -5.83 12.83 3.02
N LEU A 610 -5.26 12.70 1.81
CA LEU A 610 -5.95 12.07 0.68
C LEU A 610 -6.08 10.55 0.89
N VAL A 611 -5.07 9.92 1.51
CA VAL A 611 -5.13 8.50 1.89
C VAL A 611 -6.21 8.27 2.94
N ALA A 612 -6.29 9.12 3.96
CA ALA A 612 -7.34 9.08 4.98
C ALA A 612 -8.73 9.22 4.36
N LEU A 613 -8.91 10.22 3.47
CA LEU A 613 -10.17 10.40 2.75
C LEU A 613 -10.52 9.19 1.88
N GLY A 614 -9.53 8.61 1.18
CA GLY A 614 -9.72 7.41 0.36
C GLY A 614 -10.14 6.20 1.19
N LEU A 615 -9.53 6.01 2.36
CA LEU A 615 -9.90 4.95 3.31
C LEU A 615 -11.33 5.14 3.83
N ASP A 616 -11.70 6.36 4.23
CA ASP A 616 -13.06 6.65 4.68
C ASP A 616 -14.08 6.46 3.56
N ALA A 617 -13.74 6.88 2.34
CA ALA A 617 -14.55 6.68 1.14
C ALA A 617 -14.87 5.20 0.89
N MET A 618 -13.91 4.28 1.10
CA MET A 618 -14.15 2.84 0.91
C MET A 618 -15.35 2.33 1.72
N THR A 619 -15.59 2.87 2.92
CA THR A 619 -16.71 2.48 3.79
C THR A 619 -18.08 2.78 3.20
N ARG A 620 -18.15 3.62 2.16
CA ARG A 620 -19.39 3.93 1.43
C ARG A 620 -19.83 2.84 0.47
N VAL A 621 -18.99 1.84 0.21
CA VAL A 621 -19.30 0.72 -0.67
C VAL A 621 -19.47 -0.56 0.17
N PRO A 622 -20.71 -0.96 0.54
CA PRO A 622 -20.92 -2.18 1.30
C PRO A 622 -20.35 -3.43 0.60
N PRO A 623 -19.81 -4.39 1.36
CA PRO A 623 -19.70 -4.43 2.83
C PRO A 623 -18.34 -3.93 3.35
N CYS A 624 -17.68 -3.00 2.64
CA CYS A 624 -16.34 -2.58 3.01
C CYS A 624 -16.31 -1.81 4.34
N VAL A 625 -15.31 -2.10 5.17
CA VAL A 625 -15.00 -1.36 6.40
C VAL A 625 -13.52 -0.99 6.44
N VAL A 626 -13.22 0.13 7.10
CA VAL A 626 -11.87 0.50 7.50
C VAL A 626 -11.88 0.75 9.00
N LEU A 627 -11.00 0.05 9.70
CA LEU A 627 -10.94 0.04 11.16
C LEU A 627 -9.72 0.81 11.67
N ASP A 628 -9.67 1.04 12.96
CA ASP A 628 -8.51 1.66 13.59
C ASP A 628 -7.44 0.57 13.83
N ALA A 629 -6.16 0.96 13.79
CA ALA A 629 -5.05 0.00 13.88
C ALA A 629 -5.13 -0.89 15.13
N ASP A 630 -5.50 -0.32 16.27
CA ASP A 630 -5.64 -1.05 17.54
C ASP A 630 -6.76 -2.09 17.51
N THR A 631 -7.89 -1.79 16.84
CA THR A 631 -8.97 -2.77 16.62
C THR A 631 -8.45 -3.97 15.84
N VAL A 632 -7.74 -3.69 14.73
CA VAL A 632 -7.20 -4.73 13.85
C VAL A 632 -6.13 -5.54 14.56
N ALA A 633 -5.19 -4.90 15.27
CA ALA A 633 -4.14 -5.57 16.02
C ALA A 633 -4.73 -6.53 17.09
N ALA A 634 -5.77 -6.09 17.82
CA ALA A 634 -6.44 -6.94 18.80
C ALA A 634 -7.14 -8.14 18.14
N CYS A 635 -7.82 -7.94 17.01
CA CYS A 635 -8.47 -9.03 16.25
C CYS A 635 -7.45 -10.03 15.69
N MET A 636 -6.33 -9.54 15.14
CA MET A 636 -5.26 -10.42 14.64
C MET A 636 -4.58 -11.20 15.76
N ALA A 637 -4.47 -10.61 16.96
CA ALA A 637 -3.99 -11.33 18.14
C ALA A 637 -4.95 -12.44 18.58
N LEU A 638 -6.27 -12.19 18.58
CA LEU A 638 -7.27 -13.22 18.89
C LEU A 638 -7.22 -14.38 17.89
N LEU A 639 -7.14 -14.10 16.59
CA LEU A 639 -6.99 -15.15 15.57
C LEU A 639 -5.70 -15.95 15.77
N LEU A 640 -4.58 -15.28 16.07
CA LEU A 640 -3.33 -15.96 16.38
C LEU A 640 -3.46 -16.88 17.62
N VAL A 641 -4.08 -16.40 18.69
CA VAL A 641 -4.30 -17.19 19.92
C VAL A 641 -5.15 -18.42 19.62
N HIS A 642 -6.24 -18.25 18.87
CA HIS A 642 -7.07 -19.36 18.41
C HIS A 642 -6.23 -20.38 17.63
N ASP A 643 -5.49 -19.91 16.63
CA ASP A 643 -4.76 -20.75 15.69
C ASP A 643 -3.65 -21.57 16.34
N ILE A 644 -3.03 -21.06 17.41
CA ILE A 644 -1.98 -21.78 18.15
C ILE A 644 -2.58 -22.81 19.12
N LYS A 645 -3.75 -22.53 19.71
CA LYS A 645 -4.30 -23.33 20.82
C LYS A 645 -5.40 -24.29 20.40
N ALA A 646 -6.15 -23.99 19.35
CA ALA A 646 -7.29 -24.80 18.94
C ALA A 646 -6.85 -26.01 18.08
N PRO A 647 -7.14 -27.26 18.51
CA PRO A 647 -6.70 -28.46 17.79
C PRO A 647 -7.20 -28.55 16.35
N HIS A 648 -8.35 -27.94 16.05
CA HIS A 648 -9.00 -27.99 14.74
C HIS A 648 -8.87 -26.68 13.94
N ALA A 649 -7.93 -25.81 14.33
CA ALA A 649 -7.68 -24.59 13.59
C ALA A 649 -7.17 -24.90 12.16
N PRO A 650 -7.52 -24.08 11.15
CA PRO A 650 -6.91 -24.16 9.82
C PRO A 650 -5.38 -24.06 9.82
N ALA A 651 -4.80 -23.51 10.88
CA ALA A 651 -3.36 -23.42 11.09
C ALA A 651 -2.69 -24.78 11.39
N GLU A 652 -3.41 -25.78 11.91
CA GLU A 652 -2.86 -27.08 12.31
C GLU A 652 -2.99 -28.09 11.16
N PRO A 653 -1.86 -28.64 10.62
CA PRO A 653 -1.88 -29.50 9.42
C PRO A 653 -2.64 -30.80 9.65
N ASP A 654 -2.45 -31.39 10.83
CA ASP A 654 -3.09 -32.65 11.22
C ASP A 654 -4.36 -32.44 12.07
N GLY A 655 -4.83 -31.20 12.18
CA GLY A 655 -5.97 -30.80 13.03
C GLY A 655 -7.34 -31.25 12.52
N GLY A 656 -7.41 -32.08 11.49
CA GLY A 656 -8.68 -32.55 10.90
C GLY A 656 -9.40 -31.53 10.01
N PHE A 657 -8.84 -30.33 9.81
CA PHE A 657 -9.34 -29.40 8.80
C PHE A 657 -8.90 -29.86 7.40
N ALA A 658 -9.81 -30.53 6.69
CA ALA A 658 -9.59 -30.97 5.31
C ALA A 658 -9.52 -29.75 4.36
N MET A 659 -8.30 -29.32 4.06
CA MET A 659 -8.04 -28.23 3.13
C MET A 659 -7.87 -28.79 1.72
N ALA A 660 -8.73 -28.38 0.78
CA ALA A 660 -8.70 -28.90 -0.59
C ALA A 660 -7.60 -28.25 -1.43
N HIS A 661 -7.07 -27.11 -0.98
CA HIS A 661 -5.98 -26.41 -1.64
C HIS A 661 -5.16 -25.57 -0.63
N PRO A 662 -3.81 -25.59 -0.67
CA PRO A 662 -2.98 -24.96 0.36
C PRO A 662 -3.22 -23.46 0.58
N TRP A 663 -3.66 -22.72 -0.44
CA TRP A 663 -3.98 -21.28 -0.32
C TRP A 663 -5.27 -20.97 0.44
N GLU A 664 -6.12 -21.96 0.71
CA GLU A 664 -7.35 -21.75 1.50
C GLU A 664 -7.05 -21.31 2.93
N VAL A 665 -5.87 -21.66 3.45
CA VAL A 665 -5.41 -21.29 4.80
C VAL A 665 -5.53 -19.79 5.08
N ALA A 666 -5.22 -18.94 4.09
CA ALA A 666 -5.22 -17.49 4.28
C ALA A 666 -6.64 -16.89 4.29
N ALA A 667 -7.61 -17.56 3.66
CA ALA A 667 -8.97 -17.07 3.50
C ALA A 667 -9.96 -17.68 4.50
N ALA A 668 -9.65 -18.86 5.06
CA ALA A 668 -10.57 -19.62 5.92
C ALA A 668 -11.10 -18.81 7.12
N GLN A 669 -10.26 -17.98 7.74
CA GLN A 669 -10.61 -17.12 8.89
C GLN A 669 -10.46 -15.62 8.58
N ALA A 670 -10.44 -15.24 7.29
CA ALA A 670 -10.08 -13.89 6.89
C ALA A 670 -10.99 -12.80 7.49
N PHE A 671 -10.36 -11.80 8.12
CA PHE A 671 -10.99 -10.51 8.39
C PHE A 671 -10.68 -9.56 7.25
N HIS A 672 -11.24 -9.83 6.06
CA HIS A 672 -10.89 -9.13 4.82
C HIS A 672 -11.49 -7.71 4.70
N GLY A 673 -12.27 -7.25 5.68
CA GLY A 673 -12.83 -5.90 5.68
C GLY A 673 -13.85 -5.66 4.57
N GLY A 674 -14.49 -6.71 4.06
CA GLY A 674 -15.52 -6.66 3.01
C GLY A 674 -15.03 -6.84 1.57
N THR A 675 -13.71 -6.83 1.32
CA THR A 675 -13.16 -6.89 -0.05
C THR A 675 -13.48 -8.18 -0.82
N PHE A 676 -13.64 -9.32 -0.14
CA PHE A 676 -14.05 -10.57 -0.79
C PHE A 676 -15.51 -10.54 -1.26
N ARG A 677 -16.37 -9.81 -0.54
CA ARG A 677 -17.83 -9.83 -0.69
C ARG A 677 -18.40 -8.58 -1.37
N VAL A 678 -17.58 -7.55 -1.63
CA VAL A 678 -17.99 -6.34 -2.36
C VAL A 678 -18.32 -6.67 -3.83
N GLY A 679 -19.33 -6.03 -4.39
CA GLY A 679 -19.80 -6.34 -5.75
C GLY A 679 -18.93 -5.79 -6.88
N VAL A 680 -18.32 -4.62 -6.70
CA VAL A 680 -17.47 -3.97 -7.70
C VAL A 680 -16.00 -4.29 -7.45
N ALA A 681 -15.20 -4.41 -8.51
CA ALA A 681 -13.78 -4.72 -8.42
C ALA A 681 -13.08 -3.83 -7.38
N VAL A 682 -12.27 -4.44 -6.50
CA VAL A 682 -11.69 -3.75 -5.32
C VAL A 682 -10.92 -2.50 -5.70
N GLN A 683 -10.28 -2.48 -6.87
CA GLN A 683 -9.54 -1.32 -7.37
C GLN A 683 -10.45 -0.10 -7.60
N LEU A 684 -11.75 -0.30 -7.80
CA LEU A 684 -12.75 0.75 -8.01
C LEU A 684 -13.40 1.22 -6.70
N VAL A 685 -13.24 0.49 -5.60
CA VAL A 685 -13.92 0.77 -4.31
C VAL A 685 -13.59 2.17 -3.77
N PRO A 686 -12.32 2.62 -3.71
CA PRO A 686 -12.02 3.97 -3.22
C PRO A 686 -12.68 5.07 -4.07
N TYR A 687 -12.73 4.88 -5.40
CA TYR A 687 -13.30 5.85 -6.34
C TYR A 687 -14.82 5.91 -6.25
N CYS A 688 -15.49 4.75 -6.24
CA CYS A 688 -16.94 4.65 -6.06
C CYS A 688 -17.36 5.22 -4.71
N GLY A 689 -16.56 4.95 -3.68
CA GLY A 689 -16.77 5.45 -2.34
C GLY A 689 -16.65 6.97 -2.23
N MET A 690 -15.70 7.57 -2.95
CA MET A 690 -15.44 9.02 -2.90
C MET A 690 -16.61 9.82 -3.44
N LEU A 691 -17.23 9.36 -4.54
CA LEU A 691 -18.49 9.93 -5.05
C LEU A 691 -19.59 9.89 -3.98
N GLY A 692 -19.74 8.74 -3.30
CA GLY A 692 -20.72 8.60 -2.23
C GLY A 692 -20.41 9.47 -1.00
N ALA A 693 -19.13 9.68 -0.66
CA ALA A 693 -18.73 10.51 0.46
C ALA A 693 -18.99 12.00 0.20
N LEU A 694 -18.70 12.47 -1.01
CA LEU A 694 -18.98 13.84 -1.44
C LEU A 694 -20.48 14.15 -1.45
N LEU A 695 -21.32 13.18 -1.84
CA LEU A 695 -22.77 13.38 -1.96
C LEU A 695 -23.51 13.25 -0.63
N PHE A 696 -23.05 12.39 0.30
CA PHE A 696 -23.84 12.06 1.50
C PHE A 696 -23.03 12.02 2.82
N GLY A 697 -21.81 12.58 2.89
CA GLY A 697 -21.01 12.72 4.13
C GLY A 697 -20.23 11.46 4.55
N PRO A 698 -19.88 11.26 5.84
CA PRO A 698 -19.30 10.01 6.37
C PRO A 698 -20.38 8.96 6.72
N ARG A 699 -20.08 7.65 6.66
CA ARG A 699 -21.04 6.57 7.01
C ARG A 699 -20.68 6.00 8.38
N LYS A 700 -21.69 5.72 9.22
CA LYS A 700 -21.49 5.04 10.50
C LYS A 700 -20.96 3.62 10.28
N ARG A 701 -20.00 3.21 11.12
CA ARG A 701 -19.44 1.86 11.10
C ARG A 701 -20.47 0.85 11.66
N PRO A 702 -20.43 -0.42 11.23
CA PRO A 702 -21.42 -1.43 11.65
C PRO A 702 -21.30 -1.72 13.16
N THR A 703 -22.35 -1.41 13.90
CA THR A 703 -22.51 -1.68 15.34
C THR A 703 -23.76 -2.52 15.56
N PRO A 704 -23.82 -3.37 16.60
CA PRO A 704 -25.05 -4.05 17.00
C PRO A 704 -26.18 -3.04 17.18
N GLN A 705 -27.37 -3.38 16.68
CA GLN A 705 -28.58 -2.58 16.87
C GLN A 705 -29.12 -2.71 18.29
#